data_AF-A0A0Q0CVQ9-F1
#
_entry.id   AF-A0A0Q0CVQ9-F1
#
_cell.length_a   1.000
_cell.length_b   1.000
_cell.length_c   1.000
_cell.angle_alpha   90.00
_cell.angle_beta   90.00
_cell.angle_gamma   90.00
#
_symmetry.space_group_name_H-M   'P 1'
#
loop_
_entity.id
_entity.type
_entity.pdbx_description
1 polymer ?
#
loop_
_entity_poly.entity_id
_entity_poly.type
_entity_poly.pdbx_seq_one_letter_code
_entity_poly.pdbx_strand_id
1 'polypeptide(L)'
;MFKRILSALSGKKSQASADNAPAATTSPEAHDGELITAYDSYGREIKITRSEWRDKVFLPNLKQQWGDADELYNLIVSGLNDGFATDLMPAAERLVEIDANPERSYVVNGIVLMHNARLDAAEATLREGLAKVGVSGIILTNLAKVFAERGDQSVAEATLWQAVEADPNQENGLLWWLSIQQERGGEAAYLDALRTVAALPDSWRAQLWMARHYLQQQNVAQARVLYEEVLAGGHFDRSALQMISGDLGNNGHIPLIIELVGPAYDEHKHDSTAGLNLLRAYQELGRVDEGEALLTRLYALGFAPIKSHLDQFAHAFEDVRRQEDKGIPIDPASVTISTLALNKPVWHYGLRNADWLFAQKPEGAPEIGFFALSKIMEKAEPAESQREDDVGRYTRAIPLYMAESVHYWNDYVANCYVQVAEGAGPVVSGVEVDGNTLFDIVPPTTKYFVTGEVGCSGEGDQAQWRISLSLWNCATRSRQTVENGSAGKAELGALVLDLQQRLLAGIGLKREQPLDVFYQQPAAEVLPVYLTQLGQSFMLTLLANDHLPKSSMWGERAMLEWPLNMALQWPEMETAKLMYISGLGKAFGYKSETVAEHQQRCLQVLSELERASSPAWRLAPLVWKVFGMQAELEDYRANLPPDTEPAYIEWLERVSQA
;
A
#
# COMPACT_ATOMS: atom_id res chain seq x y z
N MET A 1 39.98 13.41 -22.05
CA MET A 1 40.01 13.27 -20.57
C MET A 1 38.83 14.00 -19.92
N PHE A 2 38.54 15.26 -20.31
CA PHE A 2 37.35 16.03 -19.90
C PHE A 2 35.98 15.37 -20.19
N LYS A 3 35.85 14.59 -21.27
CA LYS A 3 34.61 13.83 -21.60
C LYS A 3 34.19 12.79 -20.55
N ARG A 4 35.11 12.33 -19.68
CA ARG A 4 34.81 11.31 -18.64
C ARG A 4 34.15 11.91 -17.39
N ILE A 5 34.34 13.20 -17.13
CA ILE A 5 33.84 13.89 -15.93
C ILE A 5 32.36 14.25 -16.11
N LEU A 6 31.97 14.72 -17.29
CA LEU A 6 30.56 15.00 -17.63
C LEU A 6 29.70 13.73 -17.66
N SER A 7 30.26 12.57 -18.06
CA SER A 7 29.54 11.28 -18.05
C SER A 7 29.33 10.69 -16.66
N ALA A 8 30.10 11.11 -15.65
CA ALA A 8 29.96 10.62 -14.27
C ALA A 8 28.84 11.37 -13.49
N LEU A 9 28.50 12.59 -13.94
CA LEU A 9 27.43 13.41 -13.36
C LEU A 9 26.04 13.11 -13.99
N SER A 10 25.99 12.39 -15.11
CA SER A 10 24.77 11.76 -15.63
C SER A 10 24.63 10.35 -15.04
N GLY A 11 23.84 10.20 -13.98
CA GLY A 11 23.76 8.98 -13.18
C GLY A 11 23.59 7.68 -13.98
N LYS A 12 24.66 6.88 -14.08
CA LYS A 12 24.63 5.42 -14.26
C LYS A 12 25.81 4.81 -13.50
N LYS A 13 25.54 4.13 -12.38
CA LYS A 13 26.49 3.24 -11.71
C LYS A 13 26.68 1.98 -12.57
N SER A 14 27.91 1.63 -12.92
CA SER A 14 28.26 0.27 -13.34
C SER A 14 29.19 -0.35 -12.29
N GLN A 15 28.83 -1.55 -11.84
CA GLN A 15 29.66 -2.40 -10.98
C GLN A 15 30.95 -2.81 -11.71
N ALA A 16 32.01 -2.95 -10.93
CA ALA A 16 33.34 -3.35 -11.38
C ALA A 16 33.44 -4.87 -11.60
N SER A 17 33.97 -5.28 -12.74
CA SER A 17 34.75 -6.52 -12.89
C SER A 17 35.93 -6.25 -13.83
N ALA A 18 37.07 -6.86 -13.50
CA ALA A 18 38.39 -6.59 -14.07
C ALA A 18 38.65 -7.31 -15.41
N ASP A 19 39.68 -6.82 -16.10
CA ASP A 19 40.41 -7.38 -17.26
C ASP A 19 39.90 -7.11 -18.69
N ASN A 20 40.42 -6.02 -19.31
CA ASN A 20 41.34 -6.08 -20.46
C ASN A 20 41.70 -4.69 -21.03
N ALA A 21 42.93 -4.58 -21.56
CA ALA A 21 43.58 -3.39 -22.13
C ALA A 21 42.96 -2.94 -23.50
N PRO A 22 43.31 -1.75 -24.02
CA PRO A 22 42.35 -0.78 -24.58
C PRO A 22 41.98 -1.01 -26.05
N ALA A 23 40.67 -0.99 -26.33
CA ALA A 23 40.15 -0.70 -27.66
C ALA A 23 39.77 0.80 -27.73
N ALA A 24 40.10 1.43 -28.85
CA ALA A 24 39.80 2.83 -29.13
C ALA A 24 38.30 3.13 -28.94
N THR A 25 37.99 4.10 -28.09
CA THR A 25 36.62 4.56 -27.81
C THR A 25 36.04 5.31 -29.01
N THR A 26 35.30 4.61 -29.86
CA THR A 26 34.18 5.19 -30.60
C THR A 26 33.00 5.37 -29.63
N SER A 27 32.26 6.46 -29.79
CA SER A 27 30.97 6.68 -29.11
C SER A 27 30.09 5.43 -29.27
N PRO A 28 29.27 5.03 -28.28
CA PRO A 28 28.36 3.90 -28.47
C PRO A 28 27.41 4.24 -29.62
N GLU A 29 27.53 3.51 -30.72
CA GLU A 29 26.55 3.55 -31.80
C GLU A 29 25.22 3.08 -31.23
N ALA A 30 24.21 3.95 -31.31
CA ALA A 30 22.85 3.66 -30.90
C ALA A 30 22.30 2.52 -31.76
N HIS A 31 21.94 1.39 -31.14
CA HIS A 31 21.31 0.28 -31.83
C HIS A 31 19.81 0.55 -31.98
N ASP A 32 19.38 0.75 -33.23
CA ASP A 32 17.99 1.01 -33.65
C ASP A 32 16.99 -0.14 -33.35
N GLY A 33 17.49 -1.26 -32.79
CA GLY A 33 16.71 -2.45 -32.43
C GLY A 33 16.42 -2.63 -30.93
N GLU A 34 16.77 -1.67 -30.08
CA GLU A 34 16.53 -1.77 -28.63
C GLU A 34 15.04 -1.57 -28.31
N LEU A 35 14.40 -2.59 -27.72
CA LEU A 35 13.01 -2.53 -27.24
C LEU A 35 12.98 -1.81 -25.90
N ILE A 36 12.17 -0.76 -25.80
CA ILE A 36 11.87 -0.12 -24.52
C ILE A 36 10.59 -0.70 -23.94
N THR A 37 10.60 -0.95 -22.64
CA THR A 37 9.41 -1.30 -21.86
C THR A 37 8.69 -0.01 -21.49
N ALA A 38 7.47 0.16 -21.99
CA ALA A 38 6.55 1.22 -21.60
C ALA A 38 5.30 0.60 -20.96
N TYR A 39 4.49 1.42 -20.29
CA TYR A 39 3.24 0.99 -19.69
C TYR A 39 2.08 1.74 -20.32
N ASP A 40 1.02 1.02 -20.68
CA ASP A 40 -0.22 1.67 -21.15
C ASP A 40 -0.97 2.34 -19.98
N SER A 41 -2.08 2.99 -20.28
CA SER A 41 -2.94 3.65 -19.28
C SER A 41 -3.54 2.70 -18.21
N TYR A 42 -3.33 1.39 -18.35
CA TYR A 42 -3.75 0.34 -17.42
C TYR A 42 -2.56 -0.30 -16.70
N GLY A 43 -1.35 0.23 -16.86
CA GLY A 43 -0.13 -0.32 -16.25
C GLY A 43 0.34 -1.63 -16.88
N ARG A 44 -0.10 -1.98 -18.09
CA ARG A 44 0.36 -3.19 -18.78
C ARG A 44 1.64 -2.92 -19.54
N GLU A 45 2.59 -3.84 -19.41
CA GLU A 45 3.88 -3.77 -20.09
C GLU A 45 3.72 -3.90 -21.62
N ILE A 46 4.14 -2.90 -22.37
CA ILE A 46 4.25 -2.91 -23.82
C ILE A 46 5.73 -2.78 -24.23
N LYS A 47 6.13 -3.54 -25.25
CA LYS A 47 7.48 -3.48 -25.83
C LYS A 47 7.42 -2.78 -27.18
N ILE A 48 8.02 -1.60 -27.27
CA ILE A 48 8.06 -0.78 -28.48
C ILE A 48 9.51 -0.50 -28.86
N THR A 49 9.81 -0.39 -30.15
CA THR A 49 11.16 0.00 -30.58
C THR A 49 11.41 1.47 -30.24
N ARG A 50 12.67 1.84 -29.98
CA ARG A 50 13.05 3.22 -29.67
C ARG A 50 12.61 4.23 -30.74
N SER A 51 12.76 3.87 -32.02
CA SER A 51 12.35 4.70 -33.15
C SER A 51 10.82 4.86 -33.22
N GLU A 52 10.06 3.79 -33.01
CA GLU A 52 8.60 3.89 -32.95
C GLU A 52 8.10 4.67 -31.74
N TRP A 53 8.74 4.55 -30.58
CA TRP A 53 8.42 5.37 -29.41
C TRP A 53 8.62 6.85 -29.69
N ARG A 54 9.77 7.21 -30.25
CA ARG A 54 10.10 8.58 -30.64
C ARG A 54 9.03 9.14 -31.58
N ASP A 55 8.74 8.43 -32.67
CA ASP A 55 7.91 8.95 -33.75
C ASP A 55 6.40 8.90 -33.44
N LYS A 56 5.93 7.84 -32.76
CA LYS A 56 4.49 7.60 -32.53
C LYS A 56 3.99 8.10 -31.19
N VAL A 57 4.87 8.28 -30.19
CA VAL A 57 4.47 8.65 -28.83
C VAL A 57 5.10 9.97 -28.40
N PHE A 58 6.44 10.04 -28.38
CA PHE A 58 7.16 11.18 -27.83
C PHE A 58 6.92 12.47 -28.62
N LEU A 59 7.19 12.49 -29.94
CA LEU A 59 7.06 13.70 -30.76
C LEU A 59 5.60 14.22 -30.86
N PRO A 60 4.57 13.36 -31.03
CA PRO A 60 3.18 13.80 -30.97
C PRO A 60 2.81 14.43 -29.61
N ASN A 61 3.19 13.79 -28.50
CA ASN A 61 2.92 14.32 -27.16
C ASN A 61 3.65 15.64 -26.93
N LEU A 62 4.92 15.73 -27.34
CA LEU A 62 5.70 16.98 -27.27
C LEU A 62 4.98 18.10 -28.00
N LYS A 63 4.47 17.86 -29.21
CA LYS A 63 3.72 18.86 -29.99
C LYS A 63 2.37 19.23 -29.37
N GLN A 64 1.66 18.25 -28.81
CA GLN A 64 0.36 18.48 -28.18
C GLN A 64 0.48 19.43 -26.97
N GLN A 65 1.58 19.35 -26.22
CA GLN A 65 1.79 20.14 -25.01
C GLN A 65 2.48 21.50 -25.25
N TRP A 66 2.57 22.00 -26.49
CA TRP A 66 3.19 23.31 -26.79
C TRP A 66 2.53 24.54 -26.13
N GLY A 67 1.34 24.36 -25.56
CA GLY A 67 0.60 25.40 -24.83
C GLY A 67 0.76 25.34 -23.31
N ASP A 68 1.38 24.29 -22.76
CA ASP A 68 1.51 24.05 -21.33
C ASP A 68 3.00 24.05 -20.94
N ALA A 69 3.43 25.06 -20.16
CA ALA A 69 4.84 25.23 -19.84
C ALA A 69 5.40 24.09 -18.96
N ASP A 70 4.61 23.58 -18.00
CA ASP A 70 5.09 22.57 -17.06
C ASP A 70 5.21 21.21 -17.73
N GLU A 71 4.19 20.83 -18.52
CA GLU A 71 4.22 19.58 -19.28
C GLU A 71 5.27 19.62 -20.40
N LEU A 72 5.42 20.76 -21.08
CA LEU A 72 6.46 20.93 -22.10
C LEU A 72 7.85 20.81 -21.50
N TYR A 73 8.11 21.41 -20.34
CA TYR A 73 9.37 21.26 -19.61
C TYR A 73 9.65 19.80 -19.28
N ASN A 74 8.68 19.07 -18.71
CA ASN A 74 8.83 17.66 -18.35
C ASN A 74 9.19 16.79 -19.56
N LEU A 75 8.52 17.02 -20.70
CA LEU A 75 8.78 16.31 -21.94
C LEU A 75 10.16 16.65 -22.54
N ILE A 76 10.63 17.89 -22.45
CA ILE A 76 11.98 18.26 -22.89
C ILE A 76 13.04 17.56 -22.03
N VAL A 77 12.88 17.56 -20.70
CA VAL A 77 13.80 16.87 -19.79
C VAL A 77 13.81 15.36 -20.06
N SER A 78 12.64 14.75 -20.26
CA SER A 78 12.53 13.34 -20.66
C SER A 78 13.26 13.08 -21.98
N GLY A 79 13.03 13.93 -22.99
CA GLY A 79 13.67 13.80 -24.30
C GLY A 79 15.20 13.93 -24.24
N LEU A 80 15.73 14.79 -23.38
CA LEU A 80 17.17 14.91 -23.14
C LEU A 80 17.75 13.62 -22.52
N ASN A 81 17.07 13.05 -21.52
CA ASN A 81 17.45 11.77 -20.92
C ASN A 81 17.37 10.61 -21.93
N ASP A 82 16.41 10.70 -22.86
CA ASP A 82 16.24 9.77 -23.97
C ASP A 82 17.14 10.10 -25.18
N GLY A 83 18.06 11.06 -25.06
CA GLY A 83 19.00 11.38 -26.14
C GLY A 83 18.38 11.92 -27.43
N PHE A 84 17.13 12.38 -27.39
CA PHE A 84 16.40 12.97 -28.53
C PHE A 84 16.70 14.47 -28.72
N ALA A 85 17.87 14.93 -28.28
CA ALA A 85 18.19 16.35 -28.22
C ALA A 85 17.99 17.11 -29.56
N THR A 86 18.17 16.45 -30.70
CA THR A 86 17.98 17.03 -32.04
C THR A 86 16.55 17.45 -32.32
N ASP A 87 15.56 16.85 -31.66
CA ASP A 87 14.13 17.15 -31.87
C ASP A 87 13.61 18.25 -30.95
N LEU A 88 14.38 18.60 -29.92
CA LEU A 88 13.91 19.42 -28.81
C LEU A 88 14.07 20.92 -29.03
N MET A 89 14.89 21.35 -30.01
CA MET A 89 15.20 22.77 -30.21
C MET A 89 13.94 23.65 -30.34
N PRO A 90 12.94 23.32 -31.20
CA PRO A 90 11.74 24.15 -31.32
C PRO A 90 10.90 24.17 -30.05
N ALA A 91 10.83 23.05 -29.32
CA ALA A 91 10.10 22.95 -28.07
C ALA A 91 10.77 23.77 -26.96
N ALA A 92 12.10 23.75 -26.89
CA ALA A 92 12.86 24.51 -25.89
C ALA A 92 12.83 26.03 -26.16
N GLU A 93 12.88 26.46 -27.42
CA GLU A 93 12.63 27.84 -27.82
C GLU A 93 11.21 28.28 -27.43
N ARG A 94 10.21 27.42 -27.72
CA ARG A 94 8.82 27.68 -27.34
C ARG A 94 8.65 27.81 -25.83
N LEU A 95 9.32 26.97 -25.04
CA LEU A 95 9.26 27.02 -23.58
C LEU A 95 9.74 28.38 -23.05
N VAL A 96 10.80 28.97 -23.63
CA VAL A 96 11.28 30.31 -23.26
C VAL A 96 10.21 31.40 -23.48
N GLU A 97 9.33 31.24 -24.46
CA GLU A 97 8.26 32.21 -24.74
C GLU A 97 7.09 32.12 -23.75
N ILE A 98 6.77 30.92 -23.26
CA ILE A 98 5.53 30.65 -22.52
C ILE A 98 5.74 30.44 -21.02
N ASP A 99 6.94 30.06 -20.60
CA ASP A 99 7.23 29.71 -19.21
C ASP A 99 7.36 30.98 -18.36
N ALA A 100 6.59 31.01 -17.27
CA ALA A 100 6.65 32.09 -16.29
C ALA A 100 7.93 32.05 -15.44
N ASN A 101 8.70 30.95 -15.49
CA ASN A 101 10.00 30.82 -14.83
C ASN A 101 11.16 30.97 -15.85
N PRO A 102 11.80 32.16 -15.93
CA PRO A 102 12.89 32.38 -16.86
C PRO A 102 14.16 31.57 -16.53
N GLU A 103 14.43 31.27 -15.26
CA GLU A 103 15.61 30.46 -14.93
C GLU A 103 15.49 29.06 -15.52
N ARG A 104 14.34 28.41 -15.30
CA ARG A 104 14.04 27.07 -15.80
C ARG A 104 14.10 26.98 -17.32
N SER A 105 13.38 27.86 -18.01
CA SER A 105 13.23 27.79 -19.47
C SER A 105 14.52 28.11 -20.22
N TYR A 106 15.27 29.13 -19.80
CA TYR A 106 16.55 29.48 -20.43
C TYR A 106 17.64 28.45 -20.15
N VAL A 107 17.67 27.84 -18.96
CA VAL A 107 18.61 26.75 -18.65
C VAL A 107 18.35 25.54 -19.53
N VAL A 108 17.10 25.08 -19.63
CA VAL A 108 16.75 23.93 -20.47
C VAL A 108 17.06 24.20 -21.94
N ASN A 109 16.74 25.39 -22.45
CA ASN A 109 17.08 25.75 -23.83
C ASN A 109 18.61 25.78 -24.05
N GLY A 110 19.37 26.36 -23.12
CA GLY A 110 20.83 26.32 -23.12
C GLY A 110 21.38 24.89 -23.22
N ILE A 111 20.86 23.96 -22.41
CA ILE A 111 21.26 22.54 -22.42
C ILE A 111 20.93 21.89 -23.77
N VAL A 112 19.72 22.09 -24.30
CA VAL A 112 19.33 21.57 -25.63
C VAL A 112 20.28 22.09 -26.71
N LEU A 113 20.63 23.37 -26.70
CA LEU A 113 21.57 23.97 -27.65
C LEU A 113 22.99 23.37 -27.53
N MET A 114 23.46 23.10 -26.31
CA MET A 114 24.74 22.43 -26.07
C MET A 114 24.77 21.01 -26.65
N HIS A 115 23.74 20.21 -26.39
CA HIS A 115 23.63 18.86 -26.96
C HIS A 115 23.59 18.85 -28.50
N ASN A 116 23.19 19.96 -29.12
CA ASN A 116 23.20 20.16 -30.57
C ASN A 116 24.47 20.86 -31.08
N ALA A 117 25.53 20.97 -30.25
CA ALA A 117 26.79 21.64 -30.56
C ALA A 117 26.65 23.13 -30.98
N ARG A 118 25.58 23.80 -30.55
CA ARG A 118 25.30 25.21 -30.82
C ARG A 118 25.79 26.09 -29.67
N LEU A 119 27.08 26.03 -29.37
CA LEU A 119 27.68 26.64 -28.17
C LEU A 119 27.49 28.17 -28.09
N ASP A 120 27.60 28.90 -29.20
CA ASP A 120 27.41 30.36 -29.19
C ASP A 120 25.95 30.77 -28.91
N ALA A 121 25.00 29.99 -29.44
CA ALA A 121 23.59 30.19 -29.14
C ALA A 121 23.28 29.82 -27.69
N ALA A 122 23.84 28.71 -27.19
CA ALA A 122 23.69 28.31 -25.79
C ALA A 122 24.20 29.40 -24.83
N GLU A 123 25.38 29.97 -25.10
CA GLU A 123 25.92 31.08 -24.32
C GLU A 123 25.00 32.31 -24.36
N ALA A 124 24.57 32.73 -25.54
CA ALA A 124 23.69 33.89 -25.71
C ALA A 124 22.38 33.72 -24.93
N THR A 125 21.73 32.55 -25.07
CA THR A 125 20.51 32.19 -24.34
C THR A 125 20.74 32.23 -22.84
N LEU A 126 21.77 31.58 -22.31
CA LEU A 126 22.03 31.57 -20.88
C LEU A 126 22.38 32.96 -20.32
N ARG A 127 23.11 33.80 -21.06
CA ARG A 127 23.38 35.19 -20.68
C ARG A 127 22.11 36.05 -20.65
N GLU A 128 21.19 35.83 -21.59
CA GLU A 128 19.89 36.50 -21.59
C GLU A 128 19.05 36.07 -20.37
N GLY A 129 19.03 34.77 -20.06
CA GLY A 129 18.41 34.24 -18.84
C GLY A 129 19.00 34.89 -17.58
N LEU A 130 20.33 34.99 -17.50
CA LEU A 130 21.02 35.66 -16.38
C LEU A 130 20.63 37.14 -16.26
N ALA A 131 20.48 37.85 -17.38
CA ALA A 131 20.06 39.25 -17.38
C ALA A 131 18.60 39.43 -16.89
N LYS A 132 17.74 38.41 -17.07
CA LYS A 132 16.34 38.43 -16.62
C LYS A 132 16.18 38.02 -15.15
N VAL A 133 16.92 37.00 -14.71
CA VAL A 133 16.80 36.40 -13.37
C VAL A 133 17.68 37.09 -12.34
N GLY A 134 18.80 37.68 -12.77
CA GLY A 134 19.89 38.08 -11.88
C GLY A 134 20.90 36.95 -11.69
N VAL A 135 21.81 37.12 -10.73
CA VAL A 135 22.86 36.12 -10.42
C VAL A 135 22.21 34.79 -10.02
N SER A 136 22.47 33.73 -10.79
CA SER A 136 21.94 32.38 -10.58
C SER A 136 23.06 31.36 -10.68
N GLY A 137 23.22 30.55 -9.63
CA GLY A 137 24.19 29.45 -9.62
C GLY A 137 23.89 28.39 -10.68
N ILE A 138 22.61 28.14 -10.99
CA ILE A 138 22.20 27.17 -12.02
C ILE A 138 22.60 27.66 -13.42
N ILE A 139 22.31 28.92 -13.75
CA ILE A 139 22.66 29.50 -15.05
C ILE A 139 24.19 29.58 -15.20
N LEU A 140 24.89 30.07 -14.18
CA LEU A 140 26.36 30.17 -14.19
C LEU A 140 27.03 28.78 -14.33
N THR A 141 26.50 27.74 -13.67
CA THR A 141 27.00 26.37 -13.83
C THR A 141 26.87 25.91 -15.29
N ASN A 142 25.75 26.20 -15.95
CA ASN A 142 25.58 25.81 -17.36
C ASN A 142 26.42 26.67 -18.32
N LEU A 143 26.63 27.97 -18.03
CA LEU A 143 27.59 28.80 -18.77
C LEU A 143 29.01 28.26 -18.66
N ALA A 144 29.43 27.85 -17.46
CA ALA A 144 30.72 27.19 -17.26
C ALA A 144 30.85 25.93 -18.13
N LYS A 145 29.80 25.12 -18.26
CA LYS A 145 29.80 23.94 -19.16
C LYS A 145 29.99 24.35 -20.63
N VAL A 146 29.34 25.42 -21.10
CA VAL A 146 29.54 25.95 -22.46
C VAL A 146 31.01 26.30 -22.70
N PHE A 147 31.63 27.05 -21.77
CA PHE A 147 33.05 27.41 -21.88
C PHE A 147 33.96 26.18 -21.83
N ALA A 148 33.64 25.18 -21.00
CA ALA A 148 34.41 23.94 -20.92
C ALA A 148 34.34 23.13 -22.24
N GLU A 149 33.16 23.05 -22.87
CA GLU A 149 32.97 22.39 -24.17
C GLU A 149 33.67 23.12 -25.31
N ARG A 150 33.77 24.46 -25.23
CA ARG A 150 34.53 25.28 -26.18
C ARG A 150 36.05 25.15 -26.00
N GLY A 151 36.50 24.64 -24.85
CA GLY A 151 37.92 24.49 -24.50
C GLY A 151 38.50 25.65 -23.67
N ASP A 152 37.67 26.61 -23.27
CA ASP A 152 38.05 27.80 -22.50
C ASP A 152 38.14 27.50 -20.99
N GLN A 153 39.02 26.58 -20.62
CA GLN A 153 39.04 25.97 -19.28
C GLN A 153 39.19 26.97 -18.12
N SER A 154 40.03 28.00 -18.29
CA SER A 154 40.20 29.03 -17.26
C SER A 154 38.94 29.86 -17.04
N VAL A 155 38.16 30.10 -18.11
CA VAL A 155 36.92 30.88 -18.04
C VAL A 155 35.80 30.01 -17.48
N ALA A 156 35.74 28.74 -17.89
CA ALA A 156 34.83 27.75 -17.35
C ALA A 156 34.96 27.63 -15.83
N GLU A 157 36.19 27.47 -15.34
CA GLU A 157 36.46 27.33 -13.92
C GLU A 157 36.12 28.61 -13.12
N ALA A 158 36.54 29.79 -13.61
CA ALA A 158 36.18 31.04 -12.94
C ALA A 158 34.66 31.26 -12.88
N THR A 159 33.95 30.92 -13.95
CA THR A 159 32.47 30.99 -13.99
C THR A 159 31.83 29.95 -13.06
N LEU A 160 32.42 28.76 -12.95
CA LEU A 160 31.95 27.70 -12.04
C LEU A 160 32.14 28.11 -10.58
N TRP A 161 33.25 28.77 -10.23
CA TRP A 161 33.43 29.31 -8.87
C TRP A 161 32.36 30.35 -8.54
N GLN A 162 32.08 31.28 -9.46
CA GLN A 162 30.99 32.25 -9.29
C GLN A 162 29.63 31.57 -9.12
N ALA A 163 29.42 30.42 -9.79
CA ALA A 163 28.21 29.64 -9.62
C ALA A 163 28.08 29.07 -8.20
N VAL A 164 29.18 28.55 -7.63
CA VAL A 164 29.24 28.02 -6.26
C VAL A 164 29.13 29.14 -5.21
N GLU A 165 29.70 30.32 -5.47
CA GLU A 165 29.51 31.50 -4.60
C GLU A 165 28.05 31.96 -4.59
N ALA A 166 27.37 31.88 -5.73
CA ALA A 166 25.97 32.27 -5.87
C ALA A 166 25.00 31.26 -5.24
N ASP A 167 25.26 29.96 -5.38
CA ASP A 167 24.47 28.88 -4.78
C ASP A 167 25.40 27.72 -4.38
N PRO A 168 25.92 27.73 -3.14
CA PRO A 168 26.84 26.69 -2.67
C PRO A 168 26.16 25.32 -2.49
N ASN A 169 24.83 25.27 -2.55
CA ASN A 169 24.06 24.05 -2.40
C ASN A 169 23.59 23.48 -3.75
N GLN A 170 23.87 24.14 -4.87
CA GLN A 170 23.62 23.57 -6.19
C GLN A 170 24.55 22.37 -6.41
N GLU A 171 23.98 21.16 -6.42
CA GLU A 171 24.77 19.91 -6.42
C GLU A 171 25.73 19.79 -7.61
N ASN A 172 25.27 20.06 -8.83
CA ASN A 172 26.08 19.91 -10.04
C ASN A 172 27.26 20.87 -10.05
N GLY A 173 27.06 22.12 -9.65
CA GLY A 173 28.08 23.17 -9.59
C GLY A 173 29.13 22.83 -8.53
N LEU A 174 28.67 22.50 -7.32
CA LEU A 174 29.53 22.10 -6.22
C LEU A 174 30.36 20.86 -6.57
N LEU A 175 29.73 19.77 -7.00
CA LEU A 175 30.43 18.52 -7.29
C LEU A 175 31.42 18.65 -8.44
N TRP A 176 31.07 19.44 -9.47
CA TRP A 176 32.01 19.69 -10.56
C TRP A 176 33.22 20.51 -10.08
N TRP A 177 32.99 21.55 -9.27
CA TRP A 177 34.09 22.33 -8.69
C TRP A 177 35.02 21.47 -7.84
N LEU A 178 34.46 20.68 -6.93
CA LEU A 178 35.24 19.79 -6.06
C LEU A 178 36.04 18.75 -6.85
N SER A 179 35.48 18.21 -7.93
CA SER A 179 36.17 17.29 -8.83
C SER A 179 37.41 17.93 -9.47
N ILE A 180 37.31 19.18 -9.95
CA ILE A 180 38.45 19.92 -10.50
C ILE A 180 39.56 20.09 -9.43
N GLN A 181 39.20 20.42 -8.19
CA GLN A 181 40.17 20.58 -7.11
C GLN A 181 40.83 19.24 -6.75
N GLN A 182 40.05 18.16 -6.71
CA GLN A 182 40.55 16.81 -6.46
C GLN A 182 41.52 16.34 -7.56
N GLU A 183 41.23 16.60 -8.83
CA GLU A 183 42.11 16.24 -9.93
C GLU A 183 43.46 16.97 -9.87
N ARG A 184 43.48 18.19 -9.32
CA ARG A 184 44.70 19.01 -9.21
C ARG A 184 45.59 18.64 -8.04
N GLY A 185 45.00 18.37 -6.87
CA GLY A 185 45.75 18.22 -5.62
C GLY A 185 45.38 17.00 -4.79
N GLY A 186 44.60 16.08 -5.36
CA GLY A 186 44.14 14.87 -4.67
C GLY A 186 43.16 15.15 -3.53
N GLU A 187 43.11 14.23 -2.58
CA GLU A 187 42.18 14.27 -1.45
C GLU A 187 42.36 15.50 -0.55
N ALA A 188 43.59 15.95 -0.32
CA ALA A 188 43.85 17.15 0.49
C ALA A 188 43.20 18.40 -0.13
N ALA A 189 43.36 18.60 -1.45
CA ALA A 189 42.74 19.73 -2.15
C ALA A 189 41.22 19.62 -2.21
N TYR A 190 40.66 18.41 -2.30
CA TYR A 190 39.21 18.18 -2.20
C TYR A 190 38.66 18.63 -0.83
N LEU A 191 39.34 18.29 0.26
CA LEU A 191 38.92 18.68 1.62
C LEU A 191 39.08 20.17 1.87
N ASP A 192 40.16 20.78 1.39
CA ASP A 192 40.34 22.23 1.51
C ASP A 192 39.30 23.00 0.68
N ALA A 193 38.92 22.47 -0.49
CA ALA A 193 37.84 23.01 -1.29
C ALA A 193 36.49 22.89 -0.58
N LEU A 194 36.18 21.74 0.03
CA LEU A 194 34.98 21.55 0.85
C LEU A 194 34.92 22.55 2.01
N ARG A 195 36.02 22.75 2.73
CA ARG A 195 36.10 23.77 3.80
C ARG A 195 35.85 25.17 3.27
N THR A 196 36.40 25.47 2.10
CA THR A 196 36.23 26.78 1.45
C THR A 196 34.77 27.03 1.09
N VAL A 197 34.08 26.04 0.52
CA VAL A 197 32.65 26.16 0.19
C VAL A 197 31.78 26.15 1.46
N ALA A 198 32.11 25.34 2.47
CA ALA A 198 31.37 25.28 3.73
C ALA A 198 31.42 26.58 4.54
N ALA A 199 32.41 27.44 4.28
CA ALA A 199 32.52 28.77 4.87
C ALA A 199 31.64 29.83 4.18
N LEU A 200 31.05 29.51 3.01
CA LEU A 200 30.08 30.39 2.35
C LEU A 200 28.76 30.43 3.14
N PRO A 201 28.03 31.55 3.10
CA PRO A 201 26.70 31.64 3.70
C PRO A 201 25.76 30.54 3.21
N ASP A 202 24.95 29.99 4.11
CA ASP A 202 23.93 28.96 3.86
C ASP A 202 24.45 27.65 3.25
N SER A 203 25.76 27.40 3.25
CA SER A 203 26.40 26.23 2.63
C SER A 203 26.27 24.95 3.46
N TRP A 204 25.09 24.33 3.43
CA TRP A 204 24.86 23.06 4.12
C TRP A 204 25.40 21.87 3.33
N ARG A 205 25.35 21.88 1.99
CA ARG A 205 25.67 20.70 1.18
C ARG A 205 27.15 20.33 1.28
N ALA A 206 28.04 21.33 1.29
CA ALA A 206 29.47 21.11 1.52
C ALA A 206 29.73 20.54 2.92
N GLN A 207 29.02 21.00 3.95
CA GLN A 207 29.11 20.45 5.31
C GLN A 207 28.68 18.97 5.34
N LEU A 208 27.62 18.59 4.63
CA LEU A 208 27.20 17.18 4.53
C LEU A 208 28.23 16.30 3.83
N TRP A 209 28.88 16.79 2.75
CA TRP A 209 29.98 16.07 2.10
C TRP A 209 31.20 15.91 3.01
N MET A 210 31.51 16.91 3.84
CA MET A 210 32.54 16.80 4.88
C MET A 210 32.15 15.76 5.95
N ALA A 211 30.89 15.75 6.39
CA ALA A 211 30.39 14.77 7.35
C ALA A 211 30.48 13.34 6.81
N ARG A 212 30.13 13.12 5.54
CA ARG A 212 30.31 11.85 4.83
C ARG A 212 31.76 11.39 4.85
N HIS A 213 32.69 12.30 4.58
CA HIS A 213 34.12 12.00 4.63
C HIS A 213 34.58 11.59 6.05
N TYR A 214 34.12 12.29 7.09
CA TYR A 214 34.38 11.88 8.48
C TYR A 214 33.79 10.50 8.80
N LEU A 215 32.58 10.18 8.33
CA LEU A 215 32.00 8.85 8.49
C LEU A 215 32.83 7.74 7.82
N GLN A 216 33.35 7.98 6.61
CA GLN A 216 34.23 7.03 5.92
C GLN A 216 35.52 6.74 6.70
N GLN A 217 35.97 7.69 7.53
CA GLN A 217 37.09 7.53 8.44
C GLN A 217 36.69 7.03 9.85
N GLN A 218 35.43 6.62 10.04
CA GLN A 218 34.86 6.23 11.32
C GLN A 218 34.89 7.33 12.39
N ASN A 219 35.04 8.59 11.99
CA ASN A 219 34.98 9.74 12.88
C ASN A 219 33.55 10.26 13.03
N VAL A 220 32.72 9.44 13.67
CA VAL A 220 31.28 9.68 13.86
C VAL A 220 31.01 10.97 14.64
N ALA A 221 31.87 11.29 15.62
CA ALA A 221 31.70 12.46 16.47
C ALA A 221 31.75 13.77 15.65
N GLN A 222 32.69 13.88 14.70
CA GLN A 222 32.79 15.06 13.85
C GLN A 222 31.68 15.11 12.80
N ALA A 223 31.31 13.97 12.21
CA ALA A 223 30.18 13.92 11.29
C ALA A 223 28.87 14.36 11.96
N ARG A 224 28.64 13.92 13.20
CA ARG A 224 27.47 14.29 14.00
C ARG A 224 27.37 15.80 14.22
N VAL A 225 28.48 16.46 14.60
CA VAL A 225 28.49 17.92 14.80
C VAL A 225 28.04 18.65 13.53
N LEU A 226 28.56 18.27 12.37
CA LEU A 226 28.18 18.88 11.09
C LEU A 226 26.70 18.64 10.74
N TYR A 227 26.18 17.43 11.01
CA TYR A 227 24.75 17.17 10.82
C TYR A 227 23.87 18.00 11.74
N GLU A 228 24.23 18.11 13.03
CA GLU A 228 23.50 18.93 14.00
C GLU A 228 23.51 20.42 13.61
N GLU A 229 24.63 20.94 13.12
CA GLU A 229 24.74 22.33 12.63
C GLU A 229 23.82 22.58 11.43
N VAL A 230 23.83 21.69 10.42
CA VAL A 230 22.95 21.80 9.25
C VAL A 230 21.47 21.77 9.67
N LEU A 231 21.11 20.83 10.54
CA LEU A 231 19.72 20.65 10.98
C LEU A 231 19.24 21.83 11.85
N ALA A 232 20.09 22.34 12.76
CA ALA A 232 19.78 23.49 13.60
C ALA A 232 19.63 24.79 12.79
N GLY A 233 20.35 24.91 11.68
CA GLY A 233 20.23 26.05 10.78
C GLY A 233 18.86 26.14 10.07
N GLY A 234 18.16 25.02 9.87
CA GLY A 234 16.82 24.98 9.27
C GLY A 234 16.72 25.42 7.80
N HIS A 235 17.85 25.80 7.20
CA HIS A 235 17.95 26.30 5.82
C HIS A 235 18.51 25.21 4.88
N PHE A 236 17.82 24.06 4.80
CA PHE A 236 18.19 22.95 3.93
C PHE A 236 17.02 22.52 3.05
N ASP A 237 17.31 21.91 1.89
CA ASP A 237 16.29 21.41 0.98
C ASP A 237 15.85 19.98 1.32
N ARG A 238 14.84 19.48 0.60
CA ARG A 238 14.29 18.12 0.74
C ARG A 238 15.33 16.98 0.66
N SER A 239 16.47 17.21 0.02
CA SER A 239 17.51 16.19 -0.21
C SER A 239 18.54 16.09 0.93
N ALA A 240 18.60 17.08 1.83
CA ALA A 240 19.54 17.04 2.95
C ALA A 240 19.27 15.87 3.90
N LEU A 241 18.00 15.65 4.30
CA LEU A 241 17.63 14.51 5.16
C LEU A 241 17.86 13.16 4.46
N GLN A 242 17.71 13.10 3.14
CA GLN A 242 18.06 11.91 2.35
C GLN A 242 19.56 11.64 2.43
N MET A 243 20.41 12.67 2.27
CA MET A 243 21.86 12.53 2.38
C MET A 243 22.27 12.08 3.79
N ILE A 244 21.77 12.74 4.85
CA ILE A 244 22.09 12.41 6.24
C ILE A 244 21.68 10.97 6.57
N SER A 245 20.42 10.62 6.32
CA SER A 245 19.89 9.27 6.61
C SER A 245 20.62 8.18 5.81
N GLY A 246 20.89 8.43 4.53
CA GLY A 246 21.61 7.49 3.66
C GLY A 246 23.07 7.29 4.10
N ASP A 247 23.76 8.36 4.48
CA ASP A 247 25.16 8.29 4.92
C ASP A 247 25.30 7.56 6.25
N LEU A 248 24.43 7.85 7.22
CA LEU A 248 24.38 7.16 8.50
C LEU A 248 24.03 5.67 8.30
N GLY A 249 23.05 5.36 7.46
CA GLY A 249 22.65 3.98 7.17
C GLY A 249 23.76 3.16 6.51
N ASN A 250 24.41 3.71 5.48
CA ASN A 250 25.51 3.04 4.76
C ASN A 250 26.74 2.79 5.65
N ASN A 251 26.90 3.53 6.74
CA ASN A 251 27.99 3.37 7.70
C ASN A 251 27.54 2.66 9.00
N GLY A 252 26.33 2.12 9.07
CA GLY A 252 25.83 1.35 10.22
C GLY A 252 25.49 2.17 11.46
N HIS A 253 25.35 3.49 11.35
CA HIS A 253 24.99 4.38 12.47
C HIS A 253 23.47 4.59 12.58
N ILE A 254 22.74 3.47 12.64
CA ILE A 254 21.28 3.43 12.64
C ILE A 254 20.64 4.24 13.78
N PRO A 255 21.13 4.21 15.04
CA PRO A 255 20.56 5.02 16.11
C PRO A 255 20.57 6.53 15.83
N LEU A 256 21.60 7.03 15.14
CA LEU A 256 21.71 8.45 14.80
C LEU A 256 20.70 8.88 13.73
N ILE A 257 20.21 7.96 12.90
CA ILE A 257 19.14 8.27 11.93
C ILE A 257 17.89 8.71 12.71
N ILE A 258 17.51 7.97 13.75
CA ILE A 258 16.33 8.32 14.56
C ILE A 258 16.58 9.60 15.35
N GLU A 259 17.76 9.74 15.97
CA GLU A 259 18.10 10.90 16.80
C GLU A 259 18.10 12.21 16.00
N LEU A 260 18.69 12.21 14.80
CA LEU A 260 18.90 13.43 14.01
C LEU A 260 17.79 13.66 12.97
N VAL A 261 17.39 12.62 12.23
CA VAL A 261 16.42 12.75 11.14
C VAL A 261 14.99 12.72 11.67
N GLY A 262 14.70 11.93 12.70
CA GLY A 262 13.35 11.78 13.26
C GLY A 262 12.68 13.11 13.64
N PRO A 263 13.31 13.97 14.45
CA PRO A 263 12.75 15.27 14.84
C PRO A 263 12.66 16.30 13.70
N ALA A 264 13.50 16.16 12.66
CA ALA A 264 13.56 17.09 11.54
C ALA A 264 12.63 16.68 10.37
N TYR A 265 12.24 15.41 10.32
CA TYR A 265 11.45 14.87 9.22
C TYR A 265 9.99 15.33 9.29
N ASP A 266 9.52 15.83 8.16
CA ASP A 266 8.16 16.30 7.91
C ASP A 266 7.77 15.75 6.52
N GLU A 267 6.85 14.80 6.52
CA GLU A 267 6.40 14.01 5.38
C GLU A 267 5.71 14.85 4.30
N HIS A 268 5.24 16.06 4.62
CA HIS A 268 4.64 16.98 3.64
C HIS A 268 5.68 17.89 2.98
N LYS A 269 6.88 18.01 3.55
CA LYS A 269 7.96 18.88 3.04
C LYS A 269 9.13 18.11 2.45
N HIS A 270 9.43 16.94 2.98
CA HIS A 270 10.63 16.18 2.67
C HIS A 270 10.34 14.99 1.78
N ASP A 271 11.37 14.51 1.10
CA ASP A 271 11.26 13.35 0.21
C ASP A 271 10.96 12.06 0.98
N SER A 272 10.23 11.15 0.31
CA SER A 272 9.85 9.85 0.85
C SER A 272 11.05 8.98 1.27
N THR A 273 12.22 9.14 0.64
CA THR A 273 13.42 8.35 0.92
C THR A 273 13.89 8.49 2.37
N ALA A 274 13.84 9.71 2.94
CA ALA A 274 14.21 9.92 4.34
C ALA A 274 13.23 9.22 5.29
N GLY A 275 11.93 9.24 4.97
CA GLY A 275 10.90 8.50 5.70
C GLY A 275 11.09 6.99 5.63
N LEU A 276 11.42 6.44 4.46
CA LEU A 276 11.72 5.01 4.29
C LEU A 276 12.98 4.58 5.06
N ASN A 277 14.01 5.43 5.10
CA ASN A 277 15.21 5.17 5.89
C ASN A 277 14.91 5.22 7.41
N LEU A 278 14.03 6.12 7.85
CA LEU A 278 13.55 6.15 9.24
C LEU A 278 12.76 4.88 9.60
N LEU A 279 11.85 4.42 8.72
CA LEU A 279 11.11 3.16 8.93
C LEU A 279 12.05 1.97 9.07
N ARG A 280 13.07 1.89 8.21
CA ARG A 280 14.11 0.86 8.31
C ARG A 280 14.88 0.94 9.63
N ALA A 281 15.23 2.15 10.07
CA ALA A 281 15.91 2.34 11.35
C ALA A 281 15.03 1.90 12.54
N TYR A 282 13.73 2.20 12.52
CA TYR A 282 12.79 1.71 13.52
C TYR A 282 12.67 0.18 13.51
N GLN A 283 12.60 -0.44 12.33
CA GLN A 283 12.58 -1.89 12.18
C GLN A 283 13.83 -2.56 12.75
N GLU A 284 15.02 -2.09 12.37
CA GLU A 284 16.29 -2.68 12.82
C GLU A 284 16.53 -2.53 14.33
N LEU A 285 15.99 -1.48 14.95
CA LEU A 285 16.11 -1.22 16.38
C LEU A 285 14.92 -1.76 17.20
N GLY A 286 13.96 -2.44 16.58
CA GLY A 286 12.77 -2.98 17.26
C GLY A 286 11.83 -1.91 17.84
N ARG A 287 11.89 -0.68 17.31
CA ARG A 287 11.03 0.45 17.72
C ARG A 287 9.71 0.42 16.95
N VAL A 288 8.92 -0.61 17.23
CA VAL A 288 7.70 -0.95 16.48
C VAL A 288 6.64 0.15 16.57
N ASP A 289 6.40 0.69 17.77
CA ASP A 289 5.37 1.72 17.99
C ASP A 289 5.65 2.99 17.18
N GLU A 290 6.90 3.46 17.17
CA GLU A 290 7.29 4.64 16.38
C GLU A 290 7.28 4.36 14.87
N GLY A 291 7.65 3.14 14.47
CA GLY A 291 7.57 2.67 13.08
C GLY A 291 6.13 2.68 12.55
N GLU A 292 5.18 2.12 13.29
CA GLU A 292 3.76 2.09 12.93
C GLU A 292 3.12 3.49 12.91
N ALA A 293 3.53 4.37 13.83
CA ALA A 293 3.09 5.77 13.83
C ALA A 293 3.57 6.52 12.58
N LEU A 294 4.83 6.31 12.17
CA LEU A 294 5.35 6.89 10.92
C LEU A 294 4.67 6.26 9.69
N LEU A 295 4.44 4.95 9.67
CA LEU A 295 3.71 4.27 8.58
C LEU A 295 2.33 4.89 8.36
N THR A 296 1.58 5.10 9.43
CA THR A 296 0.24 5.71 9.36
C THR A 296 0.28 7.08 8.67
N ARG A 297 1.25 7.93 9.03
CA ARG A 297 1.43 9.24 8.40
C ARG A 297 1.82 9.15 6.93
N LEU A 298 2.68 8.19 6.56
CA LEU A 298 3.10 7.99 5.18
C LEU A 298 2.00 7.39 4.28
N TYR A 299 1.17 6.48 4.81
CA TYR A 299 0.00 5.95 4.09
C TYR A 299 -1.02 7.05 3.79
N ALA A 300 -1.23 7.98 4.73
CA ALA A 300 -2.17 9.10 4.56
C ALA A 300 -1.81 10.03 3.40
N LEU A 301 -0.56 10.03 2.92
CA LEU A 301 -0.16 10.79 1.72
C LEU A 301 -0.72 10.23 0.41
N GLY A 302 -1.17 8.97 0.38
CA GLY A 302 -1.70 8.33 -0.83
C GLY A 302 -0.68 8.18 -1.96
N PHE A 303 0.63 8.25 -1.68
CA PHE A 303 1.67 8.23 -2.71
C PHE A 303 1.93 6.81 -3.23
N ALA A 304 1.32 6.47 -4.37
CA ALA A 304 1.36 5.13 -4.95
C ALA A 304 2.78 4.52 -5.13
N PRO A 305 3.81 5.26 -5.58
CA PRO A 305 5.14 4.67 -5.84
C PRO A 305 5.83 4.05 -4.63
N ILE A 306 5.49 4.45 -3.39
CA ILE A 306 6.11 3.89 -2.17
C ILE A 306 5.22 2.88 -1.44
N LYS A 307 3.95 2.71 -1.85
CA LYS A 307 2.99 1.86 -1.12
C LYS A 307 3.52 0.45 -0.85
N SER A 308 4.11 -0.19 -1.86
CA SER A 308 4.65 -1.54 -1.72
C SER A 308 5.77 -1.64 -0.68
N HIS A 309 6.56 -0.58 -0.50
CA HIS A 309 7.58 -0.51 0.54
C HIS A 309 6.92 -0.33 1.92
N LEU A 310 5.89 0.52 2.02
CA LEU A 310 5.12 0.69 3.25
C LEU A 310 4.47 -0.63 3.69
N ASP A 311 3.89 -1.38 2.74
CA ASP A 311 3.26 -2.69 3.00
C ASP A 311 4.28 -3.71 3.55
N GLN A 312 5.51 -3.70 3.03
CA GLN A 312 6.60 -4.55 3.54
C GLN A 312 6.97 -4.21 4.99
N PHE A 313 7.08 -2.92 5.32
CA PHE A 313 7.35 -2.50 6.69
C PHE A 313 6.19 -2.83 7.64
N ALA A 314 4.94 -2.62 7.19
CA ALA A 314 3.76 -2.96 7.97
C ALA A 314 3.74 -4.45 8.34
N HIS A 315 3.99 -5.34 7.36
CA HIS A 315 4.13 -6.77 7.62
C HIS A 315 5.28 -7.09 8.58
N ALA A 316 6.45 -6.47 8.41
CA ALA A 316 7.59 -6.71 9.29
C ALA A 316 7.29 -6.33 10.75
N PHE A 317 6.63 -5.19 10.98
CA PHE A 317 6.22 -4.78 12.31
C PHE A 317 5.14 -5.70 12.90
N GLU A 318 4.16 -6.11 12.10
CA GLU A 318 3.14 -7.07 12.51
C GLU A 318 3.72 -8.44 12.91
N ASP A 319 4.78 -8.88 12.22
CA ASP A 319 5.48 -10.12 12.51
C ASP A 319 6.27 -10.03 13.83
N VAL A 320 6.93 -8.90 14.10
CA VAL A 320 7.58 -8.67 15.41
C VAL A 320 6.55 -8.70 16.52
N ARG A 321 5.41 -7.99 16.37
CA ARG A 321 4.31 -8.06 17.35
C ARG A 321 3.80 -9.49 17.53
N ARG A 322 3.69 -10.28 16.46
CA ARG A 322 3.25 -11.68 16.53
C ARG A 322 4.22 -12.55 17.34
N GLN A 323 5.53 -12.30 17.24
CA GLN A 323 6.54 -13.06 17.98
C GLN A 323 6.64 -12.67 19.46
N GLU A 324 6.39 -11.41 19.78
CA GLU A 324 6.40 -10.91 21.16
C GLU A 324 5.09 -11.23 21.92
N ASP A 325 4.00 -11.47 21.19
CA ASP A 325 2.71 -11.80 21.78
C ASP A 325 2.73 -13.21 22.39
N LYS A 326 2.79 -13.23 23.72
CA LYS A 326 2.56 -14.42 24.53
C LYS A 326 1.14 -14.33 25.09
N GLY A 327 0.36 -15.38 24.88
CA GLY A 327 -0.98 -15.46 25.45
C GLY A 327 -0.97 -15.12 26.94
N ILE A 328 -1.90 -14.25 27.34
CA ILE A 328 -2.06 -13.81 28.71
C ILE A 328 -2.94 -14.84 29.40
N PRO A 329 -2.47 -15.56 30.44
CA PRO A 329 -3.29 -16.53 31.14
C PRO A 329 -4.55 -15.87 31.71
N ILE A 330 -5.70 -16.52 31.50
CA ILE A 330 -6.98 -16.07 32.04
C ILE A 330 -7.53 -17.15 32.98
N ASP A 331 -8.17 -16.72 34.08
CA ASP A 331 -9.06 -17.60 34.85
C ASP A 331 -10.42 -17.70 34.14
N PRO A 332 -10.82 -18.86 33.59
CA PRO A 332 -12.10 -19.01 32.90
C PRO A 332 -13.31 -18.62 33.76
N ALA A 333 -13.22 -18.73 35.10
CA ALA A 333 -14.29 -18.35 36.01
C ALA A 333 -14.48 -16.82 36.14
N SER A 334 -13.47 -16.04 35.72
CA SER A 334 -13.49 -14.58 35.79
C SER A 334 -14.10 -13.91 34.55
N VAL A 335 -14.44 -14.70 33.53
CA VAL A 335 -14.90 -14.20 32.22
C VAL A 335 -16.38 -14.52 32.01
N THR A 336 -17.17 -13.51 31.66
CA THR A 336 -18.55 -13.71 31.21
C THR A 336 -18.54 -14.18 29.76
N ILE A 337 -19.03 -15.40 29.52
CA ILE A 337 -19.19 -15.98 28.18
C ILE A 337 -20.66 -15.88 27.78
N SER A 338 -20.90 -15.29 26.60
CA SER A 338 -22.22 -15.20 25.99
C SER A 338 -22.23 -15.92 24.64
N THR A 339 -23.39 -16.45 24.26
CA THR A 339 -23.58 -17.04 22.93
C THR A 339 -24.15 -16.00 21.99
N LEU A 340 -23.38 -15.64 20.97
CA LEU A 340 -23.83 -14.80 19.87
C LEU A 340 -24.45 -15.67 18.77
N ALA A 341 -25.67 -15.35 18.37
CA ALA A 341 -26.37 -16.01 17.27
C ALA A 341 -26.41 -15.09 16.05
N LEU A 342 -25.83 -15.53 14.93
CA LEU A 342 -25.90 -14.87 13.64
C LEU A 342 -26.92 -15.59 12.78
N ASN A 343 -28.01 -14.91 12.43
CA ASN A 343 -29.12 -15.46 11.65
C ASN A 343 -29.09 -15.12 10.15
N LYS A 344 -28.00 -14.47 9.72
CA LYS A 344 -27.73 -14.03 8.35
C LYS A 344 -26.23 -14.17 8.09
N PRO A 345 -25.78 -14.23 6.82
CA PRO A 345 -24.36 -14.17 6.49
C PRO A 345 -23.68 -12.98 7.15
N VAL A 346 -22.45 -13.16 7.67
CA VAL A 346 -21.79 -12.15 8.52
C VAL A 346 -21.51 -10.82 7.79
N TRP A 347 -21.44 -10.85 6.47
CA TRP A 347 -21.28 -9.66 5.62
C TRP A 347 -22.59 -8.91 5.36
N HIS A 348 -23.76 -9.42 5.78
CA HIS A 348 -25.00 -8.62 5.80
C HIS A 348 -24.94 -7.52 6.87
N TYR A 349 -24.31 -7.82 8.01
CA TYR A 349 -24.08 -6.86 9.08
C TYR A 349 -23.18 -5.72 8.56
N GLY A 350 -23.37 -4.49 9.02
CA GLY A 350 -22.66 -3.32 8.51
C GLY A 350 -23.32 -2.62 7.31
N LEU A 351 -24.27 -3.28 6.63
CA LEU A 351 -25.04 -2.70 5.52
C LEU A 351 -26.27 -1.89 5.97
N ARG A 352 -26.35 -1.51 7.25
CA ARG A 352 -27.47 -0.76 7.85
C ARG A 352 -28.85 -1.40 7.59
N ASN A 353 -28.93 -2.72 7.71
CA ASN A 353 -30.15 -3.52 7.48
C ASN A 353 -30.72 -3.29 6.07
N ALA A 354 -29.91 -3.53 5.04
CA ALA A 354 -30.28 -3.46 3.62
C ALA A 354 -31.16 -4.66 3.20
N ASP A 355 -32.20 -4.98 3.96
CA ASP A 355 -33.03 -6.19 3.73
C ASP A 355 -33.76 -6.18 2.38
N TRP A 356 -33.97 -5.00 1.78
CA TRP A 356 -34.51 -4.85 0.42
C TRP A 356 -33.59 -5.44 -0.67
N LEU A 357 -32.30 -5.62 -0.38
CA LEU A 357 -31.32 -6.16 -1.33
C LEU A 357 -31.35 -7.69 -1.37
N PHE A 358 -31.90 -8.34 -0.34
CA PHE A 358 -31.80 -9.79 -0.13
C PHE A 358 -33.18 -10.44 -0.10
N ALA A 359 -33.33 -11.53 -0.84
CA ALA A 359 -34.55 -12.34 -0.79
C ALA A 359 -34.73 -12.97 0.61
N GLN A 360 -35.97 -12.93 1.11
CA GLN A 360 -36.30 -13.40 2.47
C GLN A 360 -36.81 -14.85 2.44
N LYS A 361 -36.48 -15.61 3.50
CA LYS A 361 -37.07 -16.93 3.73
C LYS A 361 -38.54 -16.80 4.15
N PRO A 362 -39.42 -17.76 3.79
CA PRO A 362 -40.79 -17.78 4.28
C PRO A 362 -40.84 -17.79 5.81
N GLU A 363 -41.86 -17.15 6.37
CA GLU A 363 -42.12 -17.20 7.82
C GLU A 363 -42.33 -18.65 8.28
N GLY A 364 -41.68 -19.03 9.38
CA GLY A 364 -41.75 -20.39 9.93
C GLY A 364 -40.94 -21.43 9.15
N ALA A 365 -40.06 -21.02 8.22
CA ALA A 365 -39.11 -21.93 7.58
C ALA A 365 -38.28 -22.68 8.65
N PRO A 366 -37.99 -23.98 8.43
CA PRO A 366 -37.25 -24.79 9.39
C PRO A 366 -35.83 -24.25 9.58
N GLU A 367 -35.29 -24.41 10.78
CA GLU A 367 -33.97 -23.89 11.12
C GLU A 367 -32.89 -24.99 11.13
N ILE A 368 -31.66 -24.57 10.86
CA ILE A 368 -30.45 -25.37 11.05
C ILE A 368 -29.37 -24.54 11.74
N GLY A 369 -28.77 -25.11 12.79
CA GLY A 369 -27.72 -24.45 13.57
C GLY A 369 -26.32 -24.92 13.22
N PHE A 370 -25.36 -24.00 13.18
CA PHE A 370 -23.93 -24.30 13.05
C PHE A 370 -23.20 -23.72 14.24
N PHE A 371 -22.55 -24.57 15.04
CA PHE A 371 -21.79 -24.12 16.20
C PHE A 371 -20.32 -23.92 15.84
N ALA A 372 -19.69 -22.90 16.43
CA ALA A 372 -18.24 -22.74 16.39
C ALA A 372 -17.55 -24.07 16.77
N LEU A 373 -16.57 -24.46 15.96
CA LEU A 373 -15.82 -25.69 16.17
C LEU A 373 -14.91 -25.57 17.38
N SER A 374 -14.55 -26.70 17.97
CA SER A 374 -13.47 -26.77 18.96
C SER A 374 -12.11 -26.96 18.29
N LYS A 375 -11.04 -26.64 19.01
CA LYS A 375 -9.66 -26.91 18.60
C LYS A 375 -9.30 -28.35 18.98
N ILE A 376 -8.80 -29.12 18.00
CA ILE A 376 -8.20 -30.43 18.26
C ILE A 376 -6.89 -30.19 19.01
N MET A 377 -6.85 -30.54 20.30
CA MET A 377 -5.67 -30.39 21.13
C MET A 377 -4.83 -31.67 21.16
N GLU A 378 -3.53 -31.57 20.86
CA GLU A 378 -2.59 -32.67 21.09
C GLU A 378 -2.23 -32.79 22.58
N LYS A 379 -2.23 -31.67 23.30
CA LYS A 379 -1.95 -31.56 24.73
C LYS A 379 -2.90 -30.54 25.35
N ALA A 380 -3.24 -30.74 26.62
CA ALA A 380 -4.03 -29.76 27.35
C ALA A 380 -3.24 -28.44 27.47
N GLU A 381 -3.84 -27.36 26.98
CA GLU A 381 -3.32 -25.99 27.06
C GLU A 381 -4.09 -25.22 28.14
N PRO A 382 -3.43 -24.32 28.91
CA PRO A 382 -4.13 -23.42 29.82
C PRO A 382 -4.99 -22.42 29.04
N ALA A 383 -6.04 -21.91 29.67
CA ALA A 383 -6.85 -20.85 29.07
C ALA A 383 -6.06 -19.53 29.01
N GLU A 384 -6.03 -18.92 27.83
CA GLU A 384 -5.29 -17.67 27.59
C GLU A 384 -6.03 -16.72 26.63
N SER A 385 -5.76 -15.43 26.78
CA SER A 385 -6.12 -14.39 25.81
C SER A 385 -4.94 -14.21 24.88
N GLN A 386 -5.15 -14.40 23.58
CA GLN A 386 -4.09 -14.34 22.58
C GLN A 386 -4.61 -13.74 21.28
N ARG A 387 -3.70 -13.35 20.39
CA ARG A 387 -4.04 -13.11 18.99
C ARG A 387 -4.73 -14.30 18.36
N GLU A 388 -5.66 -14.02 17.48
CA GLU A 388 -6.23 -15.04 16.59
C GLU A 388 -5.14 -15.63 15.68
N ASP A 389 -4.98 -16.94 15.74
CA ASP A 389 -4.22 -17.76 14.80
C ASP A 389 -5.14 -18.40 13.74
N ASP A 390 -4.57 -19.08 12.75
CA ASP A 390 -5.37 -19.68 11.66
C ASP A 390 -6.33 -20.77 12.17
N VAL A 391 -5.93 -21.56 13.17
CA VAL A 391 -6.80 -22.59 13.77
C VAL A 391 -7.99 -21.93 14.45
N GLY A 392 -7.74 -20.95 15.31
CA GLY A 392 -8.75 -20.13 15.95
C GLY A 392 -9.67 -19.49 14.91
N ARG A 393 -9.14 -18.91 13.84
CA ARG A 393 -9.98 -18.34 12.77
C ARG A 393 -10.91 -19.37 12.15
N TYR A 394 -10.40 -20.54 11.79
CA TYR A 394 -11.19 -21.57 11.11
C TYR A 394 -12.21 -22.28 12.02
N THR A 395 -12.05 -22.23 13.34
CA THR A 395 -13.11 -22.69 14.26
C THR A 395 -14.43 -21.95 14.04
N ARG A 396 -14.37 -20.70 13.55
CA ARG A 396 -15.55 -19.85 13.33
C ARG A 396 -15.86 -19.69 11.85
N ALA A 397 -14.85 -19.48 11.02
CA ALA A 397 -15.02 -19.24 9.60
C ALA A 397 -15.70 -20.42 8.88
N ILE A 398 -15.37 -21.67 9.24
CA ILE A 398 -15.99 -22.86 8.61
C ILE A 398 -17.50 -22.93 8.92
N PRO A 399 -17.95 -22.86 10.19
CA PRO A 399 -19.37 -22.75 10.52
C PRO A 399 -20.08 -21.55 9.89
N LEU A 400 -19.44 -20.36 9.85
CA LEU A 400 -19.98 -19.18 9.19
C LEU A 400 -20.23 -19.44 7.70
N TYR A 401 -19.25 -20.04 7.02
CA TYR A 401 -19.36 -20.40 5.61
C TYR A 401 -20.46 -21.45 5.37
N MET A 402 -20.54 -22.49 6.21
CA MET A 402 -21.57 -23.51 6.04
C MET A 402 -22.98 -22.95 6.27
N ALA A 403 -23.15 -22.07 7.28
CA ALA A 403 -24.40 -21.37 7.52
C ALA A 403 -24.79 -20.50 6.32
N GLU A 404 -23.84 -19.74 5.78
CA GLU A 404 -24.05 -18.93 4.58
C GLU A 404 -24.41 -19.79 3.36
N SER A 405 -23.66 -20.85 3.08
CA SER A 405 -23.91 -21.75 1.96
C SER A 405 -25.30 -22.36 2.05
N VAL A 406 -25.74 -22.78 3.23
CA VAL A 406 -27.07 -23.36 3.44
C VAL A 406 -28.17 -22.29 3.37
N HIS A 407 -27.92 -21.08 3.86
CA HIS A 407 -28.84 -19.95 3.71
C HIS A 407 -29.17 -19.71 2.22
N TYR A 408 -28.18 -19.80 1.34
CA TYR A 408 -28.38 -19.57 -0.09
C TYR A 408 -28.86 -20.80 -0.87
N TRP A 409 -28.38 -22.01 -0.55
CA TRP A 409 -28.65 -23.22 -1.34
C TRP A 409 -29.71 -24.17 -0.76
N ASN A 410 -30.32 -23.82 0.38
CA ASN A 410 -31.42 -24.59 0.97
C ASN A 410 -32.55 -23.67 1.42
N ASP A 411 -33.74 -24.23 1.65
CA ASP A 411 -34.89 -23.49 2.21
C ASP A 411 -34.88 -23.42 3.74
N TYR A 412 -33.76 -23.81 4.37
CA TYR A 412 -33.53 -23.62 5.80
C TYR A 412 -33.19 -22.16 6.13
N VAL A 413 -33.60 -21.73 7.32
CA VAL A 413 -32.99 -20.58 8.00
C VAL A 413 -31.75 -21.08 8.73
N ALA A 414 -30.58 -20.61 8.30
CA ALA A 414 -29.31 -21.03 8.88
C ALA A 414 -28.84 -20.05 9.95
N ASN A 415 -28.52 -20.57 11.13
CA ASN A 415 -27.98 -19.81 12.26
C ASN A 415 -26.55 -20.27 12.55
N CYS A 416 -25.64 -19.33 12.83
CA CYS A 416 -24.29 -19.61 13.33
C CYS A 416 -24.17 -19.14 14.78
N TYR A 417 -23.73 -20.04 15.67
CA TYR A 417 -23.59 -19.79 17.10
C TYR A 417 -22.12 -19.75 17.49
N VAL A 418 -21.67 -18.62 18.04
CA VAL A 418 -20.29 -18.41 18.47
C VAL A 418 -20.28 -17.96 19.93
N GLN A 419 -19.44 -18.61 20.75
CA GLN A 419 -19.23 -18.16 22.13
C GLN A 419 -18.26 -16.97 22.13
N VAL A 420 -18.61 -15.91 22.85
CA VAL A 420 -17.84 -14.68 22.95
C VAL A 420 -17.66 -14.33 24.43
N ALA A 421 -16.40 -14.17 24.82
CA ALA A 421 -16.01 -13.63 26.11
C ALA A 421 -16.12 -12.11 26.06
N GLU A 422 -16.92 -11.51 26.94
CA GLU A 422 -17.11 -10.06 26.99
C GLU A 422 -15.77 -9.32 27.15
N GLY A 423 -15.46 -8.40 26.23
CA GLY A 423 -14.23 -7.61 26.24
C GLY A 423 -12.95 -8.35 25.80
N ALA A 424 -12.98 -9.69 25.65
CA ALA A 424 -11.83 -10.50 25.26
C ALA A 424 -11.97 -11.12 23.85
N GLY A 425 -13.19 -11.42 23.40
CA GLY A 425 -13.47 -11.84 22.03
C GLY A 425 -13.92 -13.29 21.89
N PRO A 426 -13.82 -13.87 20.69
CA PRO A 426 -14.36 -15.21 20.43
C PRO A 426 -13.62 -16.31 21.21
N VAL A 427 -14.37 -17.22 21.83
CA VAL A 427 -13.83 -18.32 22.61
C VAL A 427 -13.50 -19.51 21.71
N VAL A 428 -12.34 -20.14 21.94
CA VAL A 428 -11.99 -21.44 21.34
C VAL A 428 -12.00 -22.49 22.45
N SER A 429 -12.91 -23.46 22.34
CA SER A 429 -12.90 -24.61 23.25
C SER A 429 -11.87 -25.63 22.80
N GLY A 430 -11.10 -26.20 23.73
CA GLY A 430 -10.26 -27.38 23.47
C GLY A 430 -11.01 -28.72 23.57
N VAL A 431 -12.31 -28.68 23.89
CA VAL A 431 -13.16 -29.86 24.06
C VAL A 431 -14.33 -29.77 23.09
N GLU A 432 -14.61 -30.87 22.38
CA GLU A 432 -15.78 -30.99 21.53
C GLU A 432 -17.05 -30.71 22.33
N VAL A 433 -17.93 -29.88 21.77
CA VAL A 433 -19.23 -29.60 22.37
C VAL A 433 -20.06 -30.89 22.39
N ASP A 434 -20.52 -31.30 23.57
CA ASP A 434 -21.46 -32.41 23.70
C ASP A 434 -22.82 -32.00 23.12
N GLY A 435 -23.12 -32.48 21.91
CA GLY A 435 -24.36 -32.19 21.22
C GLY A 435 -25.62 -32.59 21.99
N ASN A 436 -25.54 -33.53 22.94
CA ASN A 436 -26.68 -33.88 23.78
C ASN A 436 -27.16 -32.71 24.65
N THR A 437 -26.24 -31.83 25.04
CA THR A 437 -26.54 -30.62 25.84
C THR A 437 -27.21 -29.53 25.00
N LEU A 438 -27.01 -29.53 23.68
CA LEU A 438 -27.50 -28.49 22.78
C LEU A 438 -28.98 -28.65 22.42
N PHE A 439 -29.56 -29.86 22.53
CA PHE A 439 -30.96 -30.10 22.16
C PHE A 439 -31.95 -29.23 22.94
N ASP A 440 -31.61 -28.85 24.16
CA ASP A 440 -32.46 -28.03 25.02
C ASP A 440 -32.12 -26.53 24.93
N ILE A 441 -31.10 -26.18 24.15
CA ILE A 441 -30.60 -24.81 23.94
C ILE A 441 -31.04 -24.26 22.57
N VAL A 442 -31.03 -25.10 21.54
CA VAL A 442 -31.41 -24.67 20.18
C VAL A 442 -32.89 -24.28 20.10
N PRO A 443 -33.27 -23.33 19.22
CA PRO A 443 -34.66 -22.97 19.01
C PRO A 443 -35.54 -24.20 18.67
N PRO A 444 -36.80 -24.29 19.14
CA PRO A 444 -37.69 -25.43 18.87
C PRO A 444 -37.97 -25.70 17.37
N THR A 445 -37.78 -24.68 16.53
CA THR A 445 -37.87 -24.70 15.07
C THR A 445 -36.67 -25.39 14.39
N THR A 446 -35.57 -25.59 15.12
CA THR A 446 -34.34 -26.23 14.64
C THR A 446 -34.59 -27.70 14.33
N LYS A 447 -34.33 -28.09 13.08
CA LYS A 447 -34.42 -29.50 12.64
C LYS A 447 -33.09 -30.21 12.81
N TYR A 448 -32.00 -29.51 12.50
CA TYR A 448 -30.66 -30.05 12.56
C TYR A 448 -29.70 -29.05 13.19
N PHE A 449 -28.62 -29.54 13.81
CA PHE A 449 -27.47 -28.69 14.08
C PHE A 449 -26.16 -29.42 13.82
N VAL A 450 -25.11 -28.66 13.60
CA VAL A 450 -23.75 -29.13 13.30
C VAL A 450 -22.79 -28.70 14.41
N THR A 451 -22.03 -29.65 14.94
CA THR A 451 -20.88 -29.44 15.83
C THR A 451 -19.62 -29.99 15.18
N GLY A 452 -18.44 -29.69 15.72
CA GLY A 452 -17.22 -30.33 15.24
C GLY A 452 -15.94 -29.77 15.84
N GLU A 453 -14.84 -30.16 15.21
CA GLU A 453 -13.48 -29.85 15.64
C GLU A 453 -12.58 -29.55 14.43
N VAL A 454 -11.60 -28.67 14.62
CA VAL A 454 -10.55 -28.37 13.64
C VAL A 454 -9.19 -28.33 14.32
N GLY A 455 -8.18 -28.85 13.64
CA GLY A 455 -6.79 -28.79 14.09
C GLY A 455 -5.83 -28.62 12.93
N CYS A 456 -4.62 -28.16 13.24
CA CYS A 456 -3.52 -28.08 12.29
C CYS A 456 -2.24 -28.58 12.95
N SER A 457 -1.45 -29.35 12.22
CA SER A 457 -0.10 -29.76 12.60
C SER A 457 0.91 -29.31 11.55
N GLY A 458 2.10 -28.88 11.96
CA GLY A 458 3.10 -28.30 11.07
C GLY A 458 2.88 -26.81 10.78
N GLU A 459 3.84 -26.18 10.10
CA GLU A 459 3.83 -24.74 9.80
C GLU A 459 4.03 -24.46 8.31
N GLY A 460 3.61 -23.29 7.86
CA GLY A 460 3.78 -22.83 6.48
C GLY A 460 3.18 -23.79 5.46
N ASP A 461 3.97 -24.19 4.46
CA ASP A 461 3.51 -25.09 3.40
C ASP A 461 3.43 -26.56 3.85
N GLN A 462 4.00 -26.90 5.01
CA GLN A 462 3.91 -28.24 5.60
C GLN A 462 2.70 -28.41 6.51
N ALA A 463 1.88 -27.37 6.66
CA ALA A 463 0.66 -27.41 7.47
C ALA A 463 -0.32 -28.48 6.97
N GLN A 464 -0.74 -29.35 7.88
CA GLN A 464 -1.73 -30.41 7.69
C GLN A 464 -2.96 -30.13 8.54
N TRP A 465 -4.08 -29.89 7.90
CA TRP A 465 -5.36 -29.62 8.51
C TRP A 465 -6.13 -30.90 8.78
N ARG A 466 -6.87 -30.94 9.88
CA ARG A 466 -7.80 -32.01 10.25
C ARG A 466 -9.13 -31.39 10.64
N ILE A 467 -10.22 -31.88 10.06
CA ILE A 467 -11.57 -31.39 10.34
C ILE A 467 -12.47 -32.60 10.61
N SER A 468 -13.30 -32.50 11.64
CA SER A 468 -14.35 -33.46 11.98
C SER A 468 -15.66 -32.70 12.24
N LEU A 469 -16.74 -33.13 11.60
CA LEU A 469 -18.06 -32.50 11.70
C LEU A 469 -19.13 -33.55 12.00
N SER A 470 -20.05 -33.20 12.89
CA SER A 470 -21.15 -34.05 13.33
C SER A 470 -22.49 -33.37 13.07
N LEU A 471 -23.39 -34.04 12.35
CA LEU A 471 -24.77 -33.60 12.13
C LEU A 471 -25.70 -34.27 13.16
N TRP A 472 -26.53 -33.48 13.81
CA TRP A 472 -27.48 -33.92 14.83
C TRP A 472 -28.91 -33.62 14.40
N ASN A 473 -29.83 -34.55 14.67
CA ASN A 473 -31.26 -34.40 14.38
C ASN A 473 -32.02 -34.09 15.67
N CYS A 474 -32.71 -32.95 15.70
CA CYS A 474 -33.42 -32.48 16.89
C CYS A 474 -34.70 -33.27 17.18
N ALA A 475 -35.35 -33.82 16.15
CA ALA A 475 -36.56 -34.62 16.33
C ALA A 475 -36.26 -35.99 16.96
N THR A 476 -35.17 -36.64 16.54
CA THR A 476 -34.75 -37.94 17.11
C THR A 476 -33.80 -37.79 18.29
N ARG A 477 -33.35 -36.57 18.59
CA ARG A 477 -32.31 -36.25 19.59
C ARG A 477 -31.08 -37.17 19.45
N SER A 478 -30.57 -37.32 18.23
CA SER A 478 -29.46 -38.24 17.94
C SER A 478 -28.45 -37.69 16.93
N ARG A 479 -27.20 -38.09 17.07
CA ARG A 479 -26.14 -37.87 16.07
C ARG A 479 -26.40 -38.76 14.85
N GLN A 480 -26.51 -38.15 13.66
CA GLN A 480 -26.87 -38.83 12.41
C GLN A 480 -25.62 -39.20 11.61
N THR A 481 -24.81 -38.20 11.28
CA THR A 481 -23.67 -38.35 10.37
C THR A 481 -22.44 -37.72 11.02
N VAL A 482 -21.29 -38.37 10.86
CA VAL A 482 -19.98 -37.83 11.26
C VAL A 482 -19.07 -37.92 10.07
N GLU A 483 -18.58 -36.78 9.60
CA GLU A 483 -17.66 -36.69 8.48
C GLU A 483 -16.33 -36.12 8.96
N ASN A 484 -15.23 -36.74 8.56
CA ASN A 484 -13.89 -36.28 8.89
C ASN A 484 -12.98 -36.34 7.67
N GLY A 485 -11.88 -35.60 7.73
CA GLY A 485 -10.84 -35.63 6.72
C GLY A 485 -9.63 -34.79 7.11
N SER A 486 -8.59 -34.91 6.30
CA SER A 486 -7.34 -34.16 6.45
C SER A 486 -6.80 -33.73 5.10
N ALA A 487 -6.14 -32.58 5.06
CA ALA A 487 -5.60 -32.01 3.83
C ALA A 487 -4.41 -31.09 4.10
N GLY A 488 -3.52 -30.95 3.12
CA GLY A 488 -2.50 -29.90 3.15
C GLY A 488 -3.12 -28.51 2.99
N LYS A 489 -2.35 -27.45 3.27
CA LYS A 489 -2.79 -26.05 3.13
C LYS A 489 -3.46 -25.73 1.79
N ALA A 490 -2.89 -26.21 0.67
CA ALA A 490 -3.41 -25.97 -0.68
C ALA A 490 -4.76 -26.67 -0.96
N GLU A 491 -5.05 -27.76 -0.24
CA GLU A 491 -6.24 -28.61 -0.46
C GLU A 491 -7.35 -28.35 0.57
N LEU A 492 -7.12 -27.45 1.53
CA LEU A 492 -8.05 -27.14 2.61
C LEU A 492 -9.44 -26.75 2.09
N GLY A 493 -9.51 -25.94 1.03
CA GLY A 493 -10.79 -25.53 0.46
C GLY A 493 -11.57 -26.70 -0.13
N ALA A 494 -10.90 -27.61 -0.85
CA ALA A 494 -11.53 -28.82 -1.38
C ALA A 494 -12.04 -29.72 -0.25
N LEU A 495 -11.26 -29.87 0.83
CA LEU A 495 -11.67 -30.63 2.01
C LEU A 495 -12.95 -30.09 2.64
N VAL A 496 -13.05 -28.77 2.86
CA VAL A 496 -14.24 -28.14 3.47
C VAL A 496 -15.47 -28.35 2.60
N LEU A 497 -15.35 -28.19 1.28
CA LEU A 497 -16.46 -28.41 0.34
C LEU A 497 -16.92 -29.88 0.33
N ASP A 498 -16.00 -30.83 0.28
CA ASP A 498 -16.31 -32.26 0.30
C ASP A 498 -16.99 -32.68 1.62
N LEU A 499 -16.47 -32.21 2.76
CA LEU A 499 -17.09 -32.46 4.06
C LEU A 499 -18.49 -31.88 4.16
N GLN A 500 -18.71 -30.65 3.70
CA GLN A 500 -20.04 -30.04 3.65
C GLN A 500 -21.00 -30.88 2.81
N GLN A 501 -20.57 -31.29 1.61
CA GLN A 501 -21.40 -32.06 0.69
C GLN A 501 -21.82 -33.40 1.31
N ARG A 502 -20.87 -34.16 1.88
CA ARG A 502 -21.15 -35.45 2.52
C ARG A 502 -22.04 -35.28 3.75
N LEU A 503 -21.71 -34.33 4.62
CA LEU A 503 -22.42 -34.09 5.88
C LEU A 503 -23.88 -33.72 5.65
N LEU A 504 -24.15 -32.89 4.63
CA LEU A 504 -25.47 -32.33 4.37
C LEU A 504 -26.28 -33.11 3.30
N ALA A 505 -25.77 -34.23 2.78
CA ALA A 505 -26.42 -34.96 1.69
C ALA A 505 -27.88 -35.38 2.02
N GLY A 506 -28.18 -35.64 3.29
CA GLY A 506 -29.47 -36.16 3.75
C GLY A 506 -30.45 -35.14 4.36
N ILE A 507 -30.10 -33.85 4.46
CA ILE A 507 -30.96 -32.88 5.19
C ILE A 507 -32.19 -32.41 4.38
N GLY A 508 -32.22 -32.65 3.07
CA GLY A 508 -33.30 -32.20 2.18
C GLY A 508 -33.37 -30.68 1.99
N LEU A 509 -34.51 -30.20 1.46
CA LEU A 509 -34.79 -28.78 1.20
C LEU A 509 -33.73 -28.05 0.37
N LYS A 510 -33.03 -28.78 -0.51
CA LYS A 510 -32.04 -28.21 -1.41
C LYS A 510 -32.73 -27.42 -2.53
N ARG A 511 -32.17 -26.26 -2.88
CA ARG A 511 -32.61 -25.42 -3.99
C ARG A 511 -31.82 -25.77 -5.25
N GLU A 512 -32.47 -25.63 -6.41
CA GLU A 512 -31.81 -25.74 -7.72
C GLU A 512 -31.05 -24.47 -8.11
N GLN A 513 -31.47 -23.32 -7.56
CA GLN A 513 -30.89 -22.00 -7.76
C GLN A 513 -30.65 -21.34 -6.40
N PRO A 514 -29.62 -20.49 -6.26
CA PRO A 514 -29.38 -19.79 -5.01
C PRO A 514 -30.57 -18.89 -4.65
N LEU A 515 -30.73 -18.57 -3.37
CA LEU A 515 -31.79 -17.71 -2.87
C LEU A 515 -31.75 -16.33 -3.55
N ASP A 516 -30.57 -15.73 -3.63
CA ASP A 516 -30.30 -14.56 -4.46
C ASP A 516 -29.43 -14.96 -5.66
N VAL A 517 -29.82 -14.54 -6.86
CA VAL A 517 -29.17 -14.94 -8.12
C VAL A 517 -27.70 -14.55 -8.24
N PHE A 518 -27.26 -13.53 -7.50
CA PHE A 518 -25.88 -13.09 -7.51
C PHE A 518 -24.97 -13.98 -6.65
N TYR A 519 -25.53 -14.78 -5.74
CA TYR A 519 -24.73 -15.59 -4.83
C TYR A 519 -24.09 -16.76 -5.57
N GLN A 520 -22.77 -16.86 -5.45
CA GLN A 520 -21.99 -17.98 -5.98
C GLN A 520 -21.22 -18.61 -4.84
N GLN A 521 -21.25 -19.95 -4.79
CA GLN A 521 -20.43 -20.69 -3.85
C GLN A 521 -18.95 -20.56 -4.27
N PRO A 522 -18.02 -20.21 -3.35
CA PRO A 522 -16.61 -20.11 -3.68
C PRO A 522 -16.04 -21.45 -4.18
N ALA A 523 -15.21 -21.38 -5.23
CA ALA A 523 -14.43 -22.54 -5.69
C ALA A 523 -13.40 -22.98 -4.63
N ALA A 524 -12.92 -24.22 -4.73
CA ALA A 524 -12.01 -24.82 -3.75
C ALA A 524 -10.73 -23.98 -3.55
N GLU A 525 -10.20 -23.40 -4.62
CA GLU A 525 -8.98 -22.59 -4.61
C GLU A 525 -9.19 -21.23 -3.95
N VAL A 526 -10.42 -20.70 -3.97
CA VAL A 526 -10.78 -19.39 -3.43
C VAL A 526 -11.24 -19.50 -1.97
N LEU A 527 -11.80 -20.65 -1.58
CA LEU A 527 -12.42 -20.84 -0.28
C LEU A 527 -11.50 -20.50 0.91
N PRO A 528 -10.19 -20.83 0.95
CA PRO A 528 -9.33 -20.43 2.07
C PRO A 528 -9.20 -18.91 2.26
N VAL A 529 -9.16 -18.16 1.15
CA VAL A 529 -9.15 -16.69 1.15
C VAL A 529 -10.50 -16.16 1.64
N TYR A 530 -11.58 -16.79 1.19
CA TYR A 530 -12.95 -16.46 1.61
C TYR A 530 -13.20 -16.72 3.10
N LEU A 531 -12.76 -17.86 3.63
CA LEU A 531 -12.84 -18.21 5.05
C LEU A 531 -12.09 -17.19 5.91
N THR A 532 -10.92 -16.75 5.45
CA THR A 532 -10.16 -15.70 6.14
C THR A 532 -10.99 -14.43 6.24
N GLN A 533 -11.64 -14.01 5.15
CA GLN A 533 -12.51 -12.84 5.14
C GLN A 533 -13.73 -12.99 6.05
N LEU A 534 -14.33 -14.17 6.13
CA LEU A 534 -15.46 -14.40 7.04
C LEU A 534 -15.06 -14.23 8.51
N GLY A 535 -13.88 -14.73 8.89
CA GLY A 535 -13.32 -14.53 10.23
C GLY A 535 -13.07 -13.04 10.54
N GLN A 536 -12.42 -12.32 9.62
CA GLN A 536 -12.17 -10.88 9.75
C GLN A 536 -13.48 -10.07 9.81
N SER A 537 -14.44 -10.37 8.94
CA SER A 537 -15.77 -9.75 8.92
C SER A 537 -16.54 -9.99 10.22
N PHE A 538 -16.37 -11.16 10.84
CA PHE A 538 -16.93 -11.45 12.17
C PHE A 538 -16.30 -10.58 13.26
N MET A 539 -14.96 -10.45 13.27
CA MET A 539 -14.27 -9.57 14.22
C MET A 539 -14.75 -8.12 14.09
N LEU A 540 -14.83 -7.58 12.86
CA LEU A 540 -15.37 -6.24 12.61
C LEU A 540 -16.83 -6.11 13.07
N THR A 541 -17.62 -7.19 13.01
CA THR A 541 -19.00 -7.21 13.52
C THR A 541 -19.03 -7.09 15.05
N LEU A 542 -18.16 -7.78 15.77
CA LEU A 542 -18.08 -7.67 17.23
C LEU A 542 -17.74 -6.25 17.67
N LEU A 543 -16.81 -5.60 16.98
CA LEU A 543 -16.39 -4.21 17.25
C LEU A 543 -17.50 -3.20 16.94
N ALA A 544 -18.18 -3.35 15.81
CA ALA A 544 -19.28 -2.46 15.43
C ALA A 544 -20.52 -2.56 16.35
N ASN A 545 -20.56 -3.57 17.23
CA ASN A 545 -21.64 -3.81 18.20
C ASN A 545 -21.15 -3.77 19.65
N ASP A 546 -20.00 -3.13 19.92
CA ASP A 546 -19.44 -2.90 21.26
C ASP A 546 -19.17 -4.17 22.10
N HIS A 547 -19.03 -5.34 21.45
CA HIS A 547 -18.63 -6.58 22.13
C HIS A 547 -17.11 -6.64 22.44
N LEU A 548 -16.33 -5.82 21.74
CA LEU A 548 -14.88 -5.73 21.84
C LEU A 548 -14.44 -4.27 21.76
N PRO A 549 -13.46 -3.84 22.58
CA PRO A 549 -12.89 -2.50 22.44
C PRO A 549 -11.93 -2.45 21.23
N LYS A 550 -11.87 -1.29 20.54
CA LYS A 550 -10.97 -1.08 19.40
C LYS A 550 -9.49 -1.35 19.74
N SER A 551 -9.08 -1.09 20.98
CA SER A 551 -7.72 -1.37 21.45
C SER A 551 -7.30 -2.84 21.37
N SER A 552 -8.27 -3.76 21.29
CA SER A 552 -8.02 -5.20 21.12
C SER A 552 -7.94 -5.64 19.66
N MET A 553 -8.17 -4.73 18.68
CA MET A 553 -8.18 -5.06 17.26
C MET A 553 -6.80 -4.90 16.64
N TRP A 554 -6.33 -5.94 15.93
CA TRP A 554 -5.05 -5.91 15.23
C TRP A 554 -5.24 -6.10 13.72
N GLY A 555 -4.39 -5.47 12.91
CA GLY A 555 -4.41 -5.64 11.45
C GLY A 555 -5.64 -5.06 10.77
N GLU A 556 -6.26 -4.00 11.31
CA GLU A 556 -7.48 -3.39 10.78
C GLU A 556 -7.37 -3.05 9.28
N ARG A 557 -6.25 -2.46 8.86
CA ARG A 557 -5.99 -2.13 7.45
C ARG A 557 -6.06 -3.38 6.58
N ALA A 558 -5.39 -4.45 6.99
CA ALA A 558 -5.43 -5.71 6.27
C ALA A 558 -6.87 -6.27 6.21
N MET A 559 -7.66 -6.17 7.29
CA MET A 559 -9.07 -6.63 7.29
C MET A 559 -9.97 -5.84 6.32
N LEU A 560 -9.70 -4.55 6.11
CA LEU A 560 -10.46 -3.72 5.17
C LEU A 560 -9.95 -3.81 3.72
N GLU A 561 -8.65 -4.02 3.52
CA GLU A 561 -8.04 -4.24 2.20
C GLU A 561 -8.31 -5.64 1.65
N TRP A 562 -8.47 -6.64 2.50
CA TRP A 562 -8.70 -8.03 2.08
C TRP A 562 -9.92 -8.21 1.15
N PRO A 563 -11.14 -7.75 1.51
CA PRO A 563 -12.29 -7.91 0.63
C PRO A 563 -12.21 -7.01 -0.62
N LEU A 564 -11.50 -5.89 -0.56
CA LEU A 564 -11.20 -5.07 -1.75
C LEU A 564 -10.33 -5.87 -2.73
N ASN A 565 -9.26 -6.49 -2.26
CA ASN A 565 -8.39 -7.31 -3.10
C ASN A 565 -9.15 -8.51 -3.68
N MET A 566 -10.04 -9.14 -2.90
CA MET A 566 -10.94 -10.18 -3.40
C MET A 566 -11.83 -9.67 -4.53
N ALA A 567 -12.46 -8.50 -4.36
CA ALA A 567 -13.35 -7.92 -5.37
C ALA A 567 -12.60 -7.52 -6.66
N LEU A 568 -11.32 -7.12 -6.56
CA LEU A 568 -10.48 -6.80 -7.71
C LEU A 568 -9.96 -8.06 -8.42
N GLN A 569 -9.61 -9.10 -7.66
CA GLN A 569 -9.10 -10.37 -8.20
C GLN A 569 -10.20 -11.24 -8.83
N TRP A 570 -11.40 -11.24 -8.23
CA TRP A 570 -12.58 -11.99 -8.68
C TRP A 570 -13.76 -11.03 -8.88
N PRO A 571 -13.76 -10.21 -9.96
CA PRO A 571 -14.77 -9.19 -10.20
C PRO A 571 -16.19 -9.76 -10.41
N GLU A 572 -16.31 -11.04 -10.77
CA GLU A 572 -17.57 -11.77 -10.85
C GLU A 572 -18.17 -12.15 -9.48
N MET A 573 -17.36 -12.16 -8.42
CA MET A 573 -17.78 -12.53 -7.08
C MET A 573 -18.51 -11.37 -6.40
N GLU A 574 -19.82 -11.31 -6.58
CA GLU A 574 -20.63 -10.21 -6.02
C GLU A 574 -20.52 -10.11 -4.48
N THR A 575 -20.38 -11.25 -3.81
CA THR A 575 -20.21 -11.32 -2.36
C THR A 575 -18.94 -10.62 -1.87
N ALA A 576 -17.85 -10.61 -2.63
CA ALA A 576 -16.62 -9.90 -2.26
C ALA A 576 -16.84 -8.38 -2.23
N LYS A 577 -17.61 -7.83 -3.18
CA LYS A 577 -17.99 -6.41 -3.23
C LYS A 577 -18.87 -6.04 -2.04
N LEU A 578 -19.85 -6.88 -1.71
CA LEU A 578 -20.72 -6.71 -0.56
C LEU A 578 -19.93 -6.78 0.76
N MET A 579 -18.98 -7.71 0.87
CA MET A 579 -18.06 -7.81 2.01
C MET A 579 -17.22 -6.54 2.19
N TYR A 580 -16.74 -5.94 1.09
CA TYR A 580 -15.96 -4.70 1.17
C TYR A 580 -16.80 -3.54 1.70
N ILE A 581 -17.99 -3.31 1.12
CA ILE A 581 -18.90 -2.24 1.57
C ILE A 581 -19.36 -2.49 3.02
N SER A 582 -19.64 -3.75 3.38
CA SER A 582 -19.97 -4.18 4.74
C SER A 582 -18.84 -3.87 5.73
N GLY A 583 -17.58 -4.15 5.36
CA GLY A 583 -16.40 -3.85 6.17
C GLY A 583 -16.25 -2.36 6.44
N LEU A 584 -16.39 -1.53 5.41
CA LEU A 584 -16.38 -0.07 5.55
C LEU A 584 -17.53 0.44 6.43
N GLY A 585 -18.73 -0.10 6.27
CA GLY A 585 -19.88 0.24 7.11
C GLY A 585 -19.69 -0.11 8.59
N LYS A 586 -19.06 -1.27 8.88
CA LYS A 586 -18.66 -1.66 10.25
C LYS A 586 -17.60 -0.71 10.81
N ALA A 587 -16.56 -0.43 10.03
CA ALA A 587 -15.46 0.46 10.42
C ALA A 587 -15.90 1.89 10.70
N PHE A 588 -16.84 2.39 9.91
CA PHE A 588 -17.52 3.65 10.19
C PHE A 588 -18.30 3.61 11.51
N GLY A 589 -18.99 2.50 11.79
CA GLY A 589 -19.79 2.31 13.01
C GLY A 589 -18.99 2.49 14.30
N TYR A 590 -17.77 1.95 14.36
CA TYR A 590 -16.88 2.13 15.51
C TYR A 590 -15.86 3.29 15.35
N LYS A 591 -16.10 4.20 14.39
CA LYS A 591 -15.33 5.43 14.16
C LYS A 591 -13.85 5.19 13.86
N SER A 592 -13.57 4.32 12.90
CA SER A 592 -12.19 4.09 12.51
C SER A 592 -11.57 5.25 11.72
N GLU A 593 -10.32 5.56 12.04
CA GLU A 593 -9.49 6.53 11.31
C GLU A 593 -8.96 5.95 9.99
N THR A 594 -8.86 4.62 9.87
CA THR A 594 -8.35 3.96 8.66
C THR A 594 -9.31 4.07 7.47
N VAL A 595 -10.60 4.29 7.72
CA VAL A 595 -11.64 4.41 6.68
C VAL A 595 -11.27 5.46 5.64
N ALA A 596 -10.75 6.62 6.06
CA ALA A 596 -10.40 7.71 5.14
C ALA A 596 -9.36 7.28 4.08
N GLU A 597 -8.45 6.35 4.41
CA GLU A 597 -7.42 5.81 3.52
C GLU A 597 -8.01 5.01 2.32
N HIS A 598 -9.30 4.65 2.39
CA HIS A 598 -10.00 3.87 1.36
C HIS A 598 -10.84 4.71 0.40
N GLN A 599 -11.02 6.02 0.64
CA GLN A 599 -11.98 6.84 -0.10
C GLN A 599 -11.77 6.80 -1.62
N GLN A 600 -10.57 7.15 -2.10
CA GLN A 600 -10.28 7.20 -3.54
C GLN A 600 -10.51 5.85 -4.23
N ARG A 601 -9.98 4.77 -3.63
CA ARG A 601 -10.11 3.40 -4.17
C ARG A 601 -11.57 2.94 -4.17
N CYS A 602 -12.32 3.25 -3.11
CA CYS A 602 -13.73 2.89 -3.03
C CYS A 602 -14.58 3.63 -4.06
N LEU A 603 -14.31 4.91 -4.33
CA LEU A 603 -15.03 5.67 -5.36
C LEU A 603 -14.76 5.12 -6.77
N GLN A 604 -13.53 4.67 -7.04
CA GLN A 604 -13.23 3.95 -8.27
C GLN A 604 -14.05 2.67 -8.38
N VAL A 605 -14.07 1.84 -7.32
CA VAL A 605 -14.89 0.63 -7.28
C VAL A 605 -16.35 0.97 -7.54
N LEU A 606 -16.94 1.98 -6.89
CA LEU A 606 -18.33 2.38 -7.14
C LEU A 606 -18.60 2.71 -8.61
N SER A 607 -17.68 3.41 -9.29
CA SER A 607 -17.82 3.72 -10.71
C SER A 607 -17.81 2.46 -11.58
N GLU A 608 -16.98 1.47 -11.23
CA GLU A 608 -16.95 0.18 -11.91
C GLU A 608 -18.23 -0.63 -11.65
N LEU A 609 -18.75 -0.61 -10.41
CA LEU A 609 -20.02 -1.25 -10.07
C LEU A 609 -21.19 -0.67 -10.86
N GLU A 610 -21.22 0.66 -11.02
CA GLU A 610 -22.23 1.36 -11.83
C GLU A 610 -22.19 0.91 -13.29
N ARG A 611 -21.00 0.95 -13.90
CA ARG A 611 -20.80 0.54 -15.30
C ARG A 611 -21.14 -0.92 -15.53
N ALA A 612 -20.85 -1.78 -14.56
CA ALA A 612 -21.14 -3.21 -14.62
C ALA A 612 -22.60 -3.53 -14.27
N SER A 613 -23.43 -2.54 -13.91
CA SER A 613 -24.80 -2.76 -13.40
C SER A 613 -24.85 -3.77 -12.23
N SER A 614 -23.84 -3.71 -11.36
CA SER A 614 -23.72 -4.62 -10.22
C SER A 614 -24.78 -4.30 -9.16
N PRO A 615 -25.45 -5.32 -8.57
CA PRO A 615 -26.37 -5.13 -7.46
C PRO A 615 -25.76 -4.34 -6.28
N ALA A 616 -24.47 -4.53 -6.00
CA ALA A 616 -23.76 -3.81 -4.94
C ALA A 616 -23.71 -2.28 -5.17
N TRP A 617 -23.85 -1.79 -6.40
CA TRP A 617 -23.91 -0.34 -6.65
C TRP A 617 -25.07 0.34 -5.91
N ARG A 618 -26.20 -0.36 -5.69
CA ARG A 618 -27.33 0.19 -4.92
C ARG A 618 -26.96 0.49 -3.45
N LEU A 619 -25.78 0.11 -2.99
CA LEU A 619 -25.23 0.48 -1.68
C LEU A 619 -24.33 1.73 -1.71
N ALA A 620 -24.14 2.39 -2.86
CA ALA A 620 -23.36 3.63 -2.98
C ALA A 620 -23.75 4.72 -1.96
N PRO A 621 -25.04 4.92 -1.60
CA PRO A 621 -25.45 5.85 -0.53
C PRO A 621 -24.78 5.61 0.82
N LEU A 622 -24.56 4.34 1.19
CA LEU A 622 -23.84 3.99 2.41
C LEU A 622 -22.37 4.41 2.31
N VAL A 623 -21.74 4.20 1.15
CA VAL A 623 -20.35 4.59 0.92
C VAL A 623 -20.17 6.10 0.99
N TRP A 624 -21.06 6.88 0.37
CA TRP A 624 -21.03 8.35 0.47
C TRP A 624 -21.18 8.82 1.91
N LYS A 625 -22.09 8.20 2.67
CA LYS A 625 -22.23 8.48 4.11
C LYS A 625 -20.94 8.18 4.88
N VAL A 626 -20.32 7.02 4.62
CA VAL A 626 -19.07 6.60 5.27
C VAL A 626 -17.93 7.62 5.05
N PHE A 627 -17.87 8.24 3.87
CA PHE A 627 -16.84 9.23 3.52
C PHE A 627 -17.26 10.70 3.71
N GLY A 628 -18.41 10.97 4.34
CA GLY A 628 -18.89 12.34 4.58
C GLY A 628 -19.30 13.10 3.31
N MET A 629 -19.63 12.40 2.23
CA MET A 629 -20.06 12.93 0.93
C MET A 629 -21.56 13.28 0.97
N GLN A 630 -21.90 14.27 1.79
CA GLN A 630 -23.28 14.63 2.08
C GLN A 630 -24.02 15.20 0.86
N ALA A 631 -23.33 15.96 0.01
CA ALA A 631 -23.92 16.55 -1.18
C ALA A 631 -24.37 15.49 -2.19
N GLU A 632 -23.54 14.47 -2.41
CA GLU A 632 -23.80 13.34 -3.29
C GLU A 632 -24.97 12.49 -2.75
N LEU A 633 -25.00 12.25 -1.44
CA LEU A 633 -26.10 11.53 -0.80
C LEU A 633 -27.44 12.29 -0.92
N GLU A 634 -27.43 13.61 -0.71
CA GLU A 634 -28.63 14.45 -0.82
C GLU A 634 -29.13 14.56 -2.27
N ASP A 635 -28.22 14.76 -3.23
CA ASP A 635 -28.56 14.80 -4.66
C ASP A 635 -29.15 13.47 -5.12
N TYR A 636 -28.54 12.35 -4.75
CA TYR A 636 -29.07 11.02 -5.07
C TYR A 636 -30.48 10.81 -4.52
N ARG A 637 -30.73 11.23 -3.27
CA ARG A 637 -32.06 11.13 -2.64
C ARG A 637 -33.10 12.02 -3.33
N ALA A 638 -32.70 13.22 -3.78
CA ALA A 638 -33.60 14.15 -4.47
C ALA A 638 -33.99 13.65 -5.87
N ASN A 639 -33.12 12.87 -6.51
CA ASN A 639 -33.29 12.39 -7.89
C ASN A 639 -33.75 10.92 -7.99
N LEU A 640 -34.32 10.35 -6.92
CA LEU A 640 -34.85 8.98 -6.95
C LEU A 640 -35.99 8.83 -7.97
N PRO A 641 -36.03 7.73 -8.74
CA PRO A 641 -37.15 7.42 -9.61
C PRO A 641 -38.50 7.37 -8.85
N PRO A 642 -39.62 7.84 -9.43
CA PRO A 642 -40.92 7.82 -8.77
C PRO A 642 -41.43 6.43 -8.35
N ASP A 643 -40.92 5.38 -8.99
CA ASP A 643 -41.24 3.97 -8.79
C ASP A 643 -40.27 3.24 -7.84
N THR A 644 -39.41 3.99 -7.13
CA THR A 644 -38.48 3.43 -6.15
C THR A 644 -39.20 2.66 -5.05
N GLU A 645 -38.70 1.46 -4.73
CA GLU A 645 -39.26 0.57 -3.71
C GLU A 645 -39.31 1.24 -2.32
N PRO A 646 -40.45 1.20 -1.60
CA PRO A 646 -40.56 1.79 -0.26
C PRO A 646 -39.49 1.30 0.73
N ALA A 647 -39.17 0.00 0.70
CA ALA A 647 -38.14 -0.58 1.56
C ALA A 647 -36.74 -0.02 1.30
N TYR A 648 -36.43 0.39 0.07
CA TYR A 648 -35.19 1.07 -0.27
C TYR A 648 -35.18 2.50 0.27
N ILE A 649 -36.30 3.23 0.17
CA ILE A 649 -36.45 4.58 0.71
C ILE A 649 -36.23 4.58 2.23
N GLU A 650 -36.86 3.64 2.96
CA GLU A 650 -36.67 3.49 4.40
C GLU A 650 -35.20 3.19 4.77
N TRP A 651 -34.50 2.42 3.93
CA TRP A 651 -33.08 2.16 4.13
C TRP A 651 -32.23 3.42 3.92
N LEU A 652 -32.52 4.23 2.90
CA LEU A 652 -31.83 5.50 2.68
C LEU A 652 -32.01 6.49 3.84
N GLU A 653 -33.18 6.49 4.47
CA GLU A 653 -33.42 7.28 5.69
C GLU A 653 -32.55 6.80 6.85
N ARG A 654 -32.44 5.48 7.07
CA ARG A 654 -31.54 4.90 8.08
C ARG A 654 -30.09 5.28 7.82
N VAL A 655 -29.62 5.18 6.57
CA VAL A 655 -28.25 5.57 6.18
C VAL A 655 -28.00 7.05 6.45
N SER A 656 -28.97 7.92 6.15
CA SER A 656 -28.81 9.37 6.33
C SER A 656 -28.72 9.77 7.81
N GLN A 657 -29.47 9.11 8.69
CA GLN A 657 -29.51 9.37 10.13
C GLN A 657 -28.31 8.82 10.91
N ALA A 658 -27.56 7.91 10.29
CA ALA A 658 -26.49 7.11 10.91
C ALA A 658 -25.18 7.85 11.19
#